data_AF-A0A815ABR3-F1
#
_entry.id   AF-A0A815ABR3-F1
#
_cell.length_a   1.000
_cell.length_b   1.000
_cell.length_c   1.000
_cell.angle_alpha   90.00
_cell.angle_beta   90.00
_cell.angle_gamma   90.00
#
_symmetry.space_group_name_H-M   'P 1'
#
loop_
_entity.id
_entity.type
_entity.pdbx_description
1 polymer ?
#
loop_
_entity_poly.entity_id
_entity_poly.type
_entity_poly.pdbx_seq_one_letter_code
_entity_poly.pdbx_strand_id
1 'polypeptide(L)'
;MNIVICKYHGTIITPLKTANKRKSRLEDLPNELLTGTFRYLNARDLFRSFHNLNERFNDLIQSFQYLQLSYHMKVPVNLKSNDELFSFYVYTLIVDEWIDFNPKHFPNVRRLKLKSPIPKVLGLLKGNIMPHLEHLSVLYKYTMYEINLLHNEIFSNRFPKLYSCELYGQEGLLTIQQSEHSPMIRILKTDLIDLMIYEIILRTCPNLSFLKFSIQSPNDTSTNTFQHINLKRMVINLTNSDWSDDDHTLSTLLSYVQNLHQLDIHRRNYSHNILDYIQYCDWLKSIINRRLPCLRIFKFYFHISTDEQLRIILHENLLEQIQSDFSNVHTEQEYQAQLIICRESILVVHMSGLERLPNELLIELFKYLKAPQLFQAFYNLNFRFNYLIQSLTHLTYSTNEQDNQTQAYPYIRTLIIEKTIPDKLVCFPNIRRLILDYVTEEFLVQFNGHTLPNLEYLAIYHKIHPFYMPDLRTKIFSDVFPSLKCCYISRMRSPSAPQDWTRSLSIRFLRFNDINASIYTSVLLACPNLSILKFKLPTRSKIETNFIKHINLKRLFINMKYDDYPWDDEILESYLLCVPNLEQLRISRSISINASVMHHLQYYDWLLSMISSHLRKLNQFKFDLYIHRSQELSEEWNYQDVLKRQFNSVHLNRYESRLVVF
;
A
#
# COMPACT_ATOMS: atom_id res chain seq x y z
N MET A 1 37.37 6.78 19.67
CA MET A 1 36.23 6.02 20.21
C MET A 1 36.50 4.55 19.89
N ASN A 2 36.86 3.74 20.89
CA ASN A 2 37.31 2.36 20.71
C ASN A 2 36.11 1.44 20.45
N ILE A 3 36.10 0.77 19.29
CA ILE A 3 35.14 -0.29 18.96
C ILE A 3 35.85 -1.62 19.22
N VAL A 4 35.42 -2.30 20.27
CA VAL A 4 35.79 -3.68 20.58
C VAL A 4 34.98 -4.59 19.66
N ILE A 5 35.66 -5.33 18.79
CA ILE A 5 35.10 -6.38 17.94
C ILE A 5 35.19 -7.69 18.72
N CYS A 6 34.06 -8.20 19.22
CA CYS A 6 33.98 -9.56 19.73
C CYS A 6 33.95 -10.55 18.56
N LYS A 7 35.08 -11.23 18.33
CA LYS A 7 35.20 -12.46 17.54
C LYS A 7 34.50 -13.60 18.27
N TYR A 8 33.53 -14.25 17.63
CA TYR A 8 33.04 -15.55 18.09
C TYR A 8 33.93 -16.64 17.49
N HIS A 9 34.64 -17.38 18.35
CA HIS A 9 35.48 -18.51 17.98
C HIS A 9 34.62 -19.71 17.56
N GLY A 10 35.06 -20.35 16.46
CA GLY A 10 34.47 -21.57 15.95
C GLY A 10 34.59 -22.75 16.91
N THR A 11 33.56 -23.58 16.90
CA THR A 11 33.62 -24.94 17.44
C THR A 11 33.44 -25.91 16.27
N ILE A 12 34.41 -26.80 16.15
CA ILE A 12 34.51 -27.87 15.16
C ILE A 12 33.35 -28.86 15.40
N ILE A 13 32.47 -29.03 14.41
CA ILE A 13 31.46 -30.10 14.42
C ILE A 13 32.03 -31.30 13.66
N THR A 14 32.31 -32.37 14.40
CA THR A 14 32.52 -33.73 13.89
C THR A 14 31.30 -34.23 13.12
N PRO A 15 31.46 -35.01 12.04
CA PRO A 15 30.33 -35.47 11.24
C PRO A 15 29.61 -36.63 11.94
N LEU A 16 28.45 -36.32 12.51
CA LEU A 16 27.51 -37.32 13.02
C LEU A 16 26.82 -38.03 11.86
N LYS A 17 27.16 -39.31 11.70
CA LYS A 17 26.46 -40.29 10.86
C LYS A 17 25.01 -40.43 11.32
N THR A 18 24.13 -40.62 10.33
CA THR A 18 22.72 -41.03 10.42
C THR A 18 21.77 -40.10 11.18
N ALA A 19 21.50 -38.92 10.62
CA ALA A 19 20.34 -38.12 11.00
C ALA A 19 19.09 -38.60 10.24
N ASN A 20 18.22 -39.35 10.92
CA ASN A 20 16.81 -39.43 10.55
C ASN A 20 16.27 -38.00 10.46
N LYS A 21 15.88 -37.56 9.26
CA LYS A 21 15.22 -36.27 9.02
C LYS A 21 13.86 -36.25 9.74
N ARG A 22 13.85 -36.01 11.06
CA ARG A 22 12.67 -35.50 11.75
C ARG A 22 12.43 -34.10 11.20
N LYS A 23 11.34 -33.92 10.45
CA LYS A 23 10.83 -32.58 10.13
C LYS A 23 10.55 -31.90 11.47
N SER A 24 11.36 -30.89 11.83
CA SER A 24 11.07 -30.03 12.97
C SER A 24 9.69 -29.41 12.75
N ARG A 25 8.80 -29.56 13.73
CA ARG A 25 7.51 -28.89 13.69
C ARG A 25 7.70 -27.45 14.19
N LEU A 26 6.77 -26.56 13.85
CA LEU A 26 6.86 -25.16 14.27
C LEU A 26 6.79 -25.04 15.80
N GLU A 27 6.04 -25.94 16.42
CA GLU A 27 5.88 -26.10 17.86
C GLU A 27 7.19 -26.49 18.57
N ASP A 28 8.21 -26.97 17.84
CA ASP A 28 9.51 -27.32 18.40
C ASP A 28 10.45 -26.11 18.47
N LEU A 29 10.10 -24.96 17.85
CA LEU A 29 10.93 -23.77 17.92
C LEU A 29 10.93 -23.18 19.33
N PRO A 30 12.05 -22.61 19.81
CA PRO A 30 12.13 -21.92 21.10
C PRO A 30 11.29 -20.63 21.12
N ASN A 31 10.83 -20.23 22.31
CA ASN A 31 9.93 -19.08 22.48
C ASN A 31 10.54 -17.79 21.91
N GLU A 32 11.84 -17.61 22.03
CA GLU A 32 12.56 -16.42 21.55
C GLU A 32 12.44 -16.25 20.03
N LEU A 33 12.52 -17.35 19.28
CA LEU A 33 12.38 -17.34 17.81
C LEU A 33 10.93 -17.12 17.39
N LEU A 34 9.98 -17.75 18.09
CA LEU A 34 8.56 -17.54 17.86
C LEU A 34 8.17 -16.09 18.18
N THR A 35 8.64 -15.54 19.30
CA THR A 35 8.39 -14.16 19.69
C THR A 35 9.00 -13.19 18.67
N GLY A 36 10.23 -13.46 18.21
CA GLY A 36 10.87 -12.70 17.15
C GLY A 36 10.07 -12.71 15.85
N THR A 37 9.54 -13.87 15.45
CA THR A 37 8.74 -14.05 14.22
C THR A 37 7.39 -13.35 14.32
N PHE A 38 6.71 -13.51 15.45
CA PHE A 38 5.37 -12.97 15.69
C PHE A 38 5.33 -11.44 15.67
N ARG A 39 6.44 -10.76 16.00
CA ARG A 39 6.56 -9.29 15.88
C ARG A 39 6.39 -8.77 14.45
N TYR A 40 6.64 -9.61 13.43
CA TYR A 40 6.50 -9.23 12.02
C TYR A 40 5.13 -9.57 11.44
N LEU A 41 4.29 -10.28 12.18
CA LEU A 41 2.94 -10.64 11.74
C LEU A 41 1.93 -9.61 12.20
N ASN A 42 0.88 -9.39 11.41
CA ASN A 42 -0.27 -8.60 11.86
C ASN A 42 -0.90 -9.31 13.08
N ALA A 43 -1.25 -8.57 14.12
CA ALA A 43 -1.82 -9.13 15.35
C ALA A 43 -3.05 -10.02 15.08
N ARG A 44 -3.89 -9.65 14.10
CA ARG A 44 -5.07 -10.43 13.72
C ARG A 44 -4.70 -11.74 13.03
N ASP A 45 -3.73 -11.69 12.11
CA ASP A 45 -3.26 -12.88 11.40
C ASP A 45 -2.53 -13.82 12.36
N LEU A 46 -1.76 -13.26 13.30
CA LEU A 46 -1.12 -14.00 14.38
C LEU A 46 -2.17 -14.74 15.22
N PHE A 47 -3.19 -14.01 15.70
CA PHE A 47 -4.24 -14.61 16.50
C PHE A 47 -4.98 -15.70 15.72
N ARG A 48 -5.42 -15.42 14.49
CA ARG A 48 -6.15 -16.40 13.67
C ARG A 48 -5.32 -17.64 13.32
N SER A 49 -4.02 -17.47 13.13
CA SER A 49 -3.14 -18.56 12.72
C SER A 49 -2.68 -19.42 13.89
N PHE A 50 -2.52 -18.84 15.08
CA PHE A 50 -1.84 -19.52 16.20
C PHE A 50 -2.68 -19.65 17.48
N HIS A 51 -3.72 -18.84 17.66
CA HIS A 51 -4.61 -18.96 18.82
C HIS A 51 -5.43 -20.26 18.74
N ASN A 52 -5.57 -20.94 19.88
CA ASN A 52 -6.19 -22.27 20.01
C ASN A 52 -5.45 -23.41 19.30
N LEU A 53 -4.24 -23.19 18.77
CA LEU A 53 -3.42 -24.31 18.26
C LEU A 53 -2.84 -25.15 19.42
N ASN A 54 -2.34 -24.50 20.47
CA ASN A 54 -1.92 -25.13 21.73
C ASN A 54 -1.76 -24.08 22.84
N GLU A 55 -1.71 -24.52 24.11
CA GLU A 55 -1.57 -23.63 25.28
C GLU A 55 -0.31 -22.77 25.20
N ARG A 56 0.82 -23.32 24.77
CA ARG A 56 2.08 -22.58 24.65
C ARG A 56 1.96 -21.37 23.70
N PHE A 57 1.30 -21.53 22.54
CA PHE A 57 1.05 -20.41 21.63
C PHE A 57 0.05 -19.41 22.20
N ASN A 58 -0.97 -19.88 22.93
CA ASN A 58 -1.89 -18.99 23.63
C ASN A 58 -1.16 -18.14 24.68
N ASP A 59 -0.33 -18.75 25.53
CA ASP A 59 0.48 -18.08 26.54
C ASP A 59 1.46 -17.08 25.89
N LEU A 60 2.09 -17.48 24.77
CA LEU A 60 2.96 -16.59 24.00
C LEU A 60 2.19 -15.39 23.47
N ILE A 61 1.04 -15.57 22.83
CA ILE A 61 0.19 -14.49 22.33
C ILE A 61 -0.24 -13.57 23.48
N GLN A 62 -0.66 -14.13 24.61
CA GLN A 62 -1.05 -13.39 25.81
C GLN A 62 0.11 -12.60 26.43
N SER A 63 1.35 -13.11 26.33
CA SER A 63 2.54 -12.44 26.86
C SER A 63 2.93 -11.19 26.04
N PHE A 64 2.39 -10.99 24.84
CA PHE A 64 2.67 -9.79 24.04
C PHE A 64 1.94 -8.57 24.61
N GLN A 65 2.64 -7.82 25.46
CA GLN A 65 2.20 -6.51 25.96
C GLN A 65 2.05 -5.44 24.86
N TYR A 66 2.38 -5.75 23.61
CA TYR A 66 2.43 -4.80 22.50
C TYR A 66 1.70 -5.29 21.25
N LEU A 67 0.67 -6.14 21.39
CA LEU A 67 -0.17 -6.47 20.24
C LEU A 67 -0.77 -5.19 19.66
N GLN A 68 -0.28 -4.85 18.47
CA GLN A 68 -0.71 -3.69 17.71
C GLN A 68 -1.70 -4.14 16.64
N LEU A 69 -2.93 -3.64 16.74
CA LEU A 69 -3.92 -3.78 15.67
C LEU A 69 -3.96 -2.47 14.87
N SER A 70 -3.58 -2.55 13.60
CA SER A 70 -3.79 -1.44 12.65
C SER A 70 -5.02 -1.73 11.80
N TYR A 71 -6.05 -0.90 11.94
CA TYR A 71 -7.31 -1.00 11.22
C TYR A 71 -7.23 -0.13 9.95
N HIS A 72 -7.19 -0.77 8.78
CA HIS A 72 -6.98 -0.12 7.48
C HIS A 72 -8.15 -0.27 6.50
N MET A 73 -9.18 -1.08 6.83
CA MET A 73 -10.23 -1.43 5.88
C MET A 73 -11.48 -0.54 6.04
N LYS A 74 -11.96 0.00 4.92
CA LYS A 74 -13.21 0.78 4.82
C LYS A 74 -14.49 -0.06 4.90
N VAL A 75 -14.37 -1.38 4.87
CA VAL A 75 -15.54 -2.27 4.91
C VAL A 75 -15.88 -2.56 6.37
N PRO A 76 -17.13 -2.34 6.82
CA PRO A 76 -17.57 -2.76 8.14
C PRO A 76 -17.43 -4.27 8.24
N VAL A 77 -16.39 -4.72 8.95
CA VAL A 77 -16.22 -6.13 9.27
C VAL A 77 -17.16 -6.39 10.43
N ASN A 78 -18.27 -7.08 10.19
CA ASN A 78 -18.94 -7.82 11.25
C ASN A 78 -17.89 -8.79 11.81
N LEU A 79 -17.32 -8.45 12.96
CA LEU A 79 -16.41 -9.35 13.69
C LEU A 79 -17.17 -10.66 13.89
N LYS A 80 -16.67 -11.75 13.33
CA LYS A 80 -17.22 -13.08 13.63
C LYS A 80 -16.98 -13.34 15.11
N SER A 81 -17.83 -14.13 15.77
CA SER A 81 -17.75 -14.44 17.22
C SER A 81 -16.35 -14.84 17.71
N ASN A 82 -15.55 -15.54 16.90
CA ASN A 82 -14.18 -15.91 17.29
C ASN A 82 -13.18 -14.73 17.31
N ASP A 83 -13.46 -13.62 16.64
CA ASP A 83 -12.67 -12.39 16.70
C ASP A 83 -13.00 -11.54 17.96
N GLU A 84 -14.01 -11.92 18.77
CA GLU A 84 -14.36 -11.19 20.01
C GLU A 84 -13.32 -11.39 21.12
N LEU A 85 -12.70 -12.57 21.20
CA LEU A 85 -11.61 -12.81 22.15
C LEU A 85 -10.35 -12.02 21.78
N PHE A 86 -10.10 -11.84 20.49
CA PHE A 86 -8.93 -11.12 20.00
C PHE A 86 -8.87 -9.69 20.53
N SER A 87 -10.01 -9.00 20.63
CA SER A 87 -10.06 -7.60 21.04
C SER A 87 -9.69 -7.38 22.50
N PHE A 88 -9.80 -8.40 23.36
CA PHE A 88 -9.30 -8.37 24.74
C PHE A 88 -7.77 -8.36 24.83
N TYR A 89 -7.06 -8.84 23.80
CA TYR A 89 -5.60 -8.89 23.80
C TYR A 89 -4.95 -7.67 23.12
N VAL A 90 -5.75 -6.77 22.53
CA VAL A 90 -5.23 -5.58 21.84
C VAL A 90 -4.87 -4.50 22.86
N TYR A 91 -3.57 -4.23 22.99
CA TYR A 91 -3.06 -3.17 23.87
C TYR A 91 -2.90 -1.84 23.15
N THR A 92 -2.45 -1.89 21.89
CA THR A 92 -2.30 -0.73 21.01
C THR A 92 -3.26 -0.84 19.83
N LEU A 93 -4.18 0.10 19.73
CA LEU A 93 -5.13 0.20 18.63
C LEU A 93 -4.79 1.43 17.76
N ILE A 94 -4.50 1.19 16.49
CA ILE A 94 -4.30 2.24 15.48
C ILE A 94 -5.44 2.15 14.48
N VAL A 95 -6.21 3.22 14.34
CA VAL A 95 -7.34 3.30 13.43
C VAL A 95 -7.05 4.36 12.38
N ASP A 96 -7.07 3.97 11.11
CA ASP A 96 -6.88 4.88 9.98
C ASP A 96 -8.14 5.71 9.68
N GLU A 97 -8.05 6.52 8.63
CA GLU A 97 -9.05 7.53 8.28
C GLU A 97 -10.45 6.96 8.02
N TRP A 98 -11.46 7.61 8.64
CA TRP A 98 -12.88 7.42 8.37
C TRP A 98 -13.44 6.02 8.69
N ILE A 99 -12.81 5.29 9.61
CA ILE A 99 -13.29 3.98 10.04
C ILE A 99 -14.31 4.13 11.19
N ASP A 100 -15.49 3.54 11.02
CA ASP A 100 -16.46 3.34 12.11
C ASP A 100 -16.06 2.10 12.92
N PHE A 101 -15.79 2.29 14.22
CA PHE A 101 -15.58 1.19 15.15
C PHE A 101 -16.21 1.52 16.50
N ASN A 102 -16.49 0.47 17.28
CA ASN A 102 -17.02 0.62 18.63
C ASN A 102 -15.89 0.44 19.67
N PRO A 103 -15.45 1.51 20.36
CA PRO A 103 -14.45 1.45 21.42
C PRO A 103 -14.74 0.40 22.50
N LYS A 104 -16.02 0.10 22.76
CA LYS A 104 -16.45 -0.90 23.76
C LYS A 104 -15.95 -2.31 23.47
N HIS A 105 -15.63 -2.63 22.22
CA HIS A 105 -15.11 -3.94 21.87
C HIS A 105 -13.65 -4.13 22.32
N PHE A 106 -12.94 -3.06 22.68
CA PHE A 106 -11.51 -3.09 22.99
C PHE A 106 -11.23 -2.59 24.43
N PRO A 107 -11.74 -3.28 25.47
CA PRO A 107 -11.72 -2.79 26.85
C PRO A 107 -10.31 -2.67 27.45
N ASN A 108 -9.34 -3.43 26.92
CA ASN A 108 -7.97 -3.50 27.42
C ASN A 108 -6.99 -2.58 26.66
N VAL A 109 -7.48 -1.77 25.72
CA VAL A 109 -6.63 -0.82 24.99
C VAL A 109 -6.07 0.21 25.96
N ARG A 110 -4.74 0.31 25.98
CA ARG A 110 -4.02 1.34 26.74
C ARG A 110 -3.42 2.40 25.86
N ARG A 111 -3.20 2.12 24.57
CA ARG A 111 -2.75 3.10 23.58
C ARG A 111 -3.69 3.15 22.40
N LEU A 112 -4.34 4.29 22.20
CA LEU A 112 -5.22 4.53 21.06
C LEU A 112 -4.63 5.61 20.16
N LYS A 113 -4.51 5.30 18.86
CA LYS A 113 -4.13 6.26 17.82
C LYS A 113 -5.20 6.32 16.74
N LEU A 114 -5.81 7.47 16.57
CA LEU A 114 -6.85 7.74 15.58
C LEU A 114 -6.32 8.70 14.54
N LYS A 115 -6.39 8.32 13.26
CA LYS A 115 -6.12 9.22 12.13
C LYS A 115 -7.46 9.55 11.48
N SER A 116 -7.84 10.81 11.42
CA SER A 116 -9.11 11.33 10.89
C SER A 116 -10.33 10.49 11.31
N PRO A 117 -10.63 10.34 12.61
CA PRO A 117 -11.79 9.58 13.07
C PRO A 117 -13.10 10.25 12.67
N ILE A 118 -14.16 9.45 12.48
CA ILE A 118 -15.51 9.99 12.29
C ILE A 118 -16.05 10.58 13.60
N PRO A 119 -16.92 11.61 13.55
CA PRO A 119 -17.47 12.24 14.75
C PRO A 119 -18.14 11.26 15.71
N LYS A 120 -18.86 10.27 15.17
CA LYS A 120 -19.49 9.20 15.96
C LYS A 120 -18.50 8.46 16.86
N VAL A 121 -17.31 8.15 16.35
CA VAL A 121 -16.26 7.47 17.14
C VAL A 121 -15.77 8.38 18.26
N LEU A 122 -15.55 9.66 17.98
CA LEU A 122 -15.12 10.63 18.99
C LEU A 122 -16.13 10.75 20.14
N GLY A 123 -17.43 10.80 19.83
CA GLY A 123 -18.49 10.84 20.85
C GLY A 123 -18.59 9.58 21.72
N LEU A 124 -18.01 8.46 21.27
CA LEU A 124 -17.94 7.20 22.02
C LEU A 124 -16.67 7.07 22.88
N LEU A 125 -15.68 7.95 22.73
CA LEU A 125 -14.46 7.94 23.54
C LEU A 125 -14.76 8.55 24.91
N LYS A 126 -15.08 7.69 25.87
CA LYS A 126 -15.33 8.07 27.26
C LYS A 126 -14.46 7.23 28.18
N GLY A 127 -14.04 7.81 29.31
CA GLY A 127 -13.17 7.11 30.25
C GLY A 127 -13.80 5.87 30.88
N ASN A 128 -15.13 5.80 31.00
CA ASN A 128 -15.82 4.57 31.44
C ASN A 128 -15.84 3.47 30.38
N ILE A 129 -15.72 3.81 29.09
CA ILE A 129 -15.64 2.84 27.98
C ILE A 129 -14.20 2.34 27.81
N MET A 130 -13.20 3.20 28.05
CA MET A 130 -11.77 2.87 27.97
C MET A 130 -11.06 3.21 29.30
N PRO A 131 -11.36 2.48 30.39
CA PRO A 131 -10.84 2.77 31.74
C PRO A 131 -9.33 2.51 31.88
N HIS A 132 -8.71 1.86 30.89
CA HIS A 132 -7.29 1.52 30.88
C HIS A 132 -6.47 2.37 29.92
N LEU A 133 -7.08 3.38 29.30
CA LEU A 133 -6.40 4.25 28.34
C LEU A 133 -5.31 5.08 29.03
N GLU A 134 -4.07 4.83 28.62
CA GLU A 134 -2.85 5.48 29.11
C GLU A 134 -2.33 6.54 28.13
N HIS A 135 -2.51 6.27 26.83
CA HIS A 135 -2.05 7.10 25.72
C HIS A 135 -3.17 7.31 24.70
N LEU A 136 -3.45 8.56 24.38
CA LEU A 136 -4.38 8.94 23.32
C LEU A 136 -3.66 9.81 22.28
N SER A 137 -3.81 9.47 21.01
CA SER A 137 -3.30 10.27 19.88
C SER A 137 -4.42 10.41 18.86
N VAL A 138 -4.89 11.63 18.62
CA VAL A 138 -5.98 11.94 17.69
C VAL A 138 -5.46 12.97 16.70
N LEU A 139 -5.41 12.58 15.43
CA LEU A 139 -5.17 13.48 14.30
C LEU A 139 -6.51 13.72 13.60
N TYR A 140 -6.99 14.95 13.51
CA TYR A 140 -8.26 15.31 12.88
C TYR A 140 -8.06 16.40 11.83
N LYS A 141 -8.85 16.34 10.75
CA LYS A 141 -8.77 17.33 9.65
C LYS A 141 -9.64 18.56 9.90
N TYR A 142 -10.75 18.39 10.61
CA TYR A 142 -11.75 19.45 10.81
C TYR A 142 -12.11 19.57 12.28
N THR A 143 -12.34 20.79 12.73
CA THR A 143 -13.00 21.04 14.01
C THR A 143 -14.43 20.53 13.95
N MET A 144 -14.80 19.69 14.92
CA MET A 144 -16.12 19.08 15.04
C MET A 144 -16.60 19.28 16.46
N TYR A 145 -17.90 19.43 16.68
CA TYR A 145 -18.46 19.56 18.04
C TYR A 145 -17.98 18.44 18.98
N GLU A 146 -17.85 17.23 18.44
CA GLU A 146 -17.39 16.04 19.16
C GLU A 146 -15.92 16.12 19.60
N ILE A 147 -15.07 16.91 18.92
CA ILE A 147 -13.70 17.12 19.40
C ILE A 147 -13.69 17.96 20.67
N ASN A 148 -14.58 18.95 20.76
CA ASN A 148 -14.71 19.79 21.95
C ASN A 148 -15.27 18.97 23.12
N LEU A 149 -16.20 18.06 22.87
CA LEU A 149 -16.66 17.09 23.86
C LEU A 149 -15.51 16.20 24.35
N LEU A 150 -14.68 15.70 23.42
CA LEU A 150 -13.51 14.89 23.79
C LEU A 150 -12.49 15.69 24.61
N HIS A 151 -12.22 16.95 24.25
CA HIS A 151 -11.36 17.83 25.05
C HIS A 151 -11.91 17.97 26.47
N ASN A 152 -13.21 18.24 26.61
CA ASN A 152 -13.84 18.33 27.91
C ASN A 152 -13.70 17.03 28.72
N GLU A 153 -13.86 15.85 28.10
CA GLU A 153 -13.63 14.57 28.77
C GLU A 153 -12.17 14.38 29.23
N ILE A 154 -11.20 14.76 28.39
CA ILE A 154 -9.75 14.67 28.68
C ILE A 154 -9.37 15.61 29.83
N PHE A 155 -9.78 16.88 29.73
CA PHE A 155 -9.40 17.92 30.67
C PHE A 155 -10.23 17.92 31.95
N SER A 156 -11.41 17.27 31.98
CA SER A 156 -12.18 17.05 33.22
C SER A 156 -11.83 15.73 33.93
N ASN A 157 -10.62 15.19 33.69
CA ASN A 157 -10.11 13.99 34.36
C ASN A 157 -11.01 12.73 34.24
N ARG A 158 -11.81 12.61 33.18
CA ARG A 158 -12.70 11.45 33.00
C ARG A 158 -11.93 10.19 32.62
N PHE A 159 -10.71 10.32 32.11
CA PHE A 159 -9.80 9.21 31.84
C PHE A 159 -8.78 9.03 32.99
N PRO A 160 -9.03 8.13 33.95
CA PRO A 160 -8.26 8.07 35.21
C PRO A 160 -6.79 7.65 35.05
N LYS A 161 -6.43 7.07 33.90
CA LYS A 161 -5.07 6.57 33.62
C LYS A 161 -4.38 7.31 32.48
N LEU A 162 -5.03 8.31 31.88
CA LEU A 162 -4.49 9.01 30.71
C LEU A 162 -3.38 9.97 31.15
N TYR A 163 -2.14 9.57 30.89
CA TYR A 163 -0.98 10.38 31.23
C TYR A 163 -0.30 11.00 30.00
N SER A 164 -0.64 10.56 28.79
CA SER A 164 -0.11 11.09 27.54
C SER A 164 -1.22 11.33 26.52
N CYS A 165 -1.28 12.55 25.99
CA CYS A 165 -2.27 12.95 25.00
C CYS A 165 -1.60 13.69 23.83
N GLU A 166 -1.99 13.36 22.60
CA GLU A 166 -1.60 14.03 21.38
C GLU A 166 -2.85 14.42 20.58
N LEU A 167 -3.10 15.71 20.38
CA LEU A 167 -4.30 16.26 19.75
C LEU A 167 -3.87 17.17 18.59
N TYR A 168 -3.93 16.65 17.37
CA TYR A 168 -3.49 17.37 16.19
C TYR A 168 -4.68 17.69 15.28
N GLY A 169 -4.93 18.97 15.00
CA GLY A 169 -6.00 19.50 14.15
C GLY A 169 -5.43 20.44 13.07
N GLN A 170 -5.93 20.34 11.82
CA GLN A 170 -5.40 21.17 10.73
C GLN A 170 -5.69 22.68 10.91
N GLU A 171 -6.85 23.09 11.44
CA GLU A 171 -7.30 24.49 11.32
C GLU A 171 -8.14 25.00 12.53
N GLY A 172 -7.91 24.50 13.74
CA GLY A 172 -8.74 24.87 14.90
C GLY A 172 -7.98 25.21 16.16
N LEU A 173 -8.38 26.31 16.81
CA LEU A 173 -8.03 26.57 18.21
C LEU A 173 -8.60 25.47 19.10
N LEU A 174 -7.75 24.94 19.97
CA LEU A 174 -8.17 24.03 21.03
C LEU A 174 -9.14 24.77 21.95
N THR A 175 -10.40 24.31 22.04
CA THR A 175 -11.34 24.87 23.02
C THR A 175 -11.33 24.02 24.29
N ILE A 176 -11.09 24.66 25.42
CA ILE A 176 -11.17 24.06 26.75
C ILE A 176 -12.13 24.92 27.56
N GLN A 177 -13.28 24.36 27.95
CA GLN A 177 -14.11 25.00 28.97
C GLN A 177 -13.42 24.83 30.33
N GLN A 178 -13.46 25.85 31.18
CA GLN A 178 -12.87 25.81 32.53
C GLN A 178 -13.30 24.53 33.23
N SER A 179 -12.37 23.57 33.30
CA SER A 179 -12.64 22.20 33.69
C SER A 179 -12.01 21.91 35.05
N GLU A 180 -12.51 20.85 35.67
CA GLU A 180 -11.90 20.22 36.84
C GLU A 180 -10.43 19.87 36.55
N HIS A 181 -9.55 19.85 37.56
CA HIS A 181 -8.13 19.53 37.34
C HIS A 181 -7.97 18.12 36.73
N SER A 182 -7.11 17.97 35.71
CA SER A 182 -6.64 16.71 35.13
C SER A 182 -5.19 16.42 35.56
N PRO A 183 -4.97 16.00 36.82
CA PRO A 183 -3.63 15.81 37.37
C PRO A 183 -2.88 14.62 36.77
N MET A 184 -3.54 13.76 35.97
CA MET A 184 -2.89 12.57 35.42
C MET A 184 -2.06 12.88 34.17
N ILE A 185 -2.41 13.93 33.41
CA ILE A 185 -1.73 14.29 32.17
C ILE A 185 -0.32 14.80 32.48
N ARG A 186 0.69 14.06 32.02
CA ARG A 186 2.11 14.41 32.13
C ARG A 186 2.74 14.83 30.81
N ILE A 187 2.16 14.38 29.70
CA ILE A 187 2.63 14.64 28.33
C ILE A 187 1.44 15.13 27.52
N LEU A 188 1.51 16.38 27.05
CA LEU A 188 0.52 16.94 26.14
C LEU A 188 1.20 17.42 24.86
N LYS A 189 0.68 16.98 23.73
CA LYS A 189 1.01 17.53 22.42
C LYS A 189 -0.28 18.02 21.79
N THR A 190 -0.29 19.26 21.35
CA THR A 190 -1.44 19.86 20.68
C THR A 190 -0.96 20.65 19.47
N ASP A 191 -1.88 21.06 18.60
CA ASP A 191 -1.60 22.03 17.53
C ASP A 191 -1.75 23.46 18.04
N LEU A 192 -2.60 24.25 17.39
CA LEU A 192 -2.70 25.68 17.57
C LEU A 192 -3.43 26.03 18.88
N ILE A 193 -2.75 26.79 19.73
CA ILE A 193 -3.32 27.37 20.95
C ILE A 193 -3.03 28.86 20.99
N ASP A 194 -3.85 29.61 21.71
CA ASP A 194 -3.57 31.00 22.10
C ASP A 194 -3.04 31.06 23.55
N LEU A 195 -2.74 32.27 24.04
CA LEU A 195 -2.26 32.47 25.41
C LEU A 195 -3.29 32.07 26.47
N MET A 196 -4.58 32.27 26.21
CA MET A 196 -5.65 31.93 27.15
C MET A 196 -5.72 30.42 27.36
N ILE A 197 -5.73 29.66 26.25
CA ILE A 197 -5.75 28.20 26.26
C ILE A 197 -4.46 27.64 26.86
N TYR A 198 -3.30 28.24 26.56
CA TYR A 198 -2.04 27.87 27.20
C TYR A 198 -2.13 27.99 28.73
N GLU A 199 -2.64 29.11 29.24
CA GLU A 199 -2.83 29.31 30.67
C GLU A 199 -3.81 28.28 31.27
N ILE A 200 -4.93 28.01 30.59
CA ILE A 200 -5.90 27.00 31.01
C ILE A 200 -5.26 25.61 31.08
N ILE A 201 -4.47 25.21 30.07
CA ILE A 201 -3.76 23.92 30.06
C ILE A 201 -2.86 23.79 31.29
N LEU A 202 -2.05 24.81 31.58
CA LEU A 202 -1.11 24.77 32.70
C LEU A 202 -1.84 24.67 34.04
N ARG A 203 -2.95 25.40 34.22
CA ARG A 203 -3.76 25.32 35.45
C ARG A 203 -4.50 23.99 35.60
N THR A 204 -4.98 23.44 34.49
CA THR A 204 -5.78 22.21 34.49
C THR A 204 -4.89 20.98 34.64
N CYS A 205 -3.64 21.01 34.16
CA CYS A 205 -2.70 19.88 34.19
C CYS A 205 -1.51 20.16 35.13
N PRO A 206 -1.68 20.11 36.46
CA PRO A 206 -0.63 20.49 37.41
C PRO A 206 0.62 19.59 37.36
N ASN A 207 0.51 18.33 36.91
CA ASN A 207 1.63 17.40 36.78
C ASN A 207 2.20 17.33 35.36
N LEU A 208 1.85 18.29 34.50
CA LEU A 208 2.36 18.34 33.13
C LEU A 208 3.89 18.50 33.15
N SER A 209 4.60 17.54 32.55
CA SER A 209 6.07 17.50 32.50
C SER A 209 6.62 17.78 31.11
N PHE A 210 5.81 17.52 30.07
CA PHE A 210 6.13 17.79 28.67
C PHE A 210 4.94 18.44 27.95
N LEU A 211 5.19 19.55 27.28
CA LEU A 211 4.19 20.27 26.48
C LEU A 211 4.74 20.59 25.08
N LYS A 212 4.00 20.21 24.03
CA LYS A 212 4.27 20.61 22.64
C LYS A 212 3.06 21.29 22.04
N PHE A 213 3.23 22.44 21.39
CA PHE A 213 2.14 23.18 20.75
C PHE A 213 2.63 24.10 19.63
N SER A 214 1.68 24.63 18.86
CA SER A 214 1.88 25.75 17.94
C SER A 214 1.16 26.98 18.50
N ILE A 215 1.76 28.17 18.44
CA ILE A 215 1.15 29.40 19.01
C ILE A 215 0.47 30.23 17.91
N GLN A 216 -0.77 30.65 18.15
CA GLN A 216 -1.44 31.69 17.36
C GLN A 216 -1.17 33.06 17.98
N SER A 217 -0.96 34.09 17.15
CA SER A 217 -0.65 35.46 17.61
C SER A 217 -1.62 35.91 18.71
N PRO A 218 -1.13 36.47 19.83
CA PRO A 218 -1.98 36.85 20.94
C PRO A 218 -2.76 38.13 20.63
N ASN A 219 -4.04 38.15 21.00
CA ASN A 219 -4.86 39.36 20.96
C ASN A 219 -4.96 40.08 22.30
N ASP A 220 -4.50 39.51 23.43
CA ASP A 220 -4.64 40.17 24.74
C ASP A 220 -3.54 39.76 25.74
N THR A 221 -3.13 40.73 26.57
CA THR A 221 -2.12 40.57 27.62
C THR A 221 -2.80 40.48 28.99
N SER A 222 -2.97 39.25 29.51
CA SER A 222 -3.32 39.06 30.92
C SER A 222 -2.05 39.09 31.78
N THR A 223 -2.07 39.88 32.85
CA THR A 223 -0.98 40.02 33.82
C THR A 223 -1.10 39.02 34.98
N ASN A 224 -1.29 37.73 34.67
CA ASN A 224 -1.42 36.71 35.71
C ASN A 224 -0.07 36.34 36.35
N THR A 225 -0.08 36.11 37.67
CA THR A 225 1.11 35.75 38.48
C THR A 225 1.34 34.24 38.59
N PHE A 226 0.52 33.43 37.93
CA PHE A 226 0.56 31.98 38.03
C PHE A 226 1.89 31.42 37.48
N GLN A 227 2.43 30.39 38.14
CA GLN A 227 3.63 29.67 37.69
C GLN A 227 3.41 28.16 37.76
N HIS A 228 3.80 27.47 36.69
CA HIS A 228 3.79 26.03 36.59
C HIS A 228 5.14 25.44 36.99
N ILE A 229 5.14 24.65 38.05
CA ILE A 229 6.38 24.16 38.70
C ILE A 229 6.91 22.85 38.10
N ASN A 230 6.05 22.06 37.46
CA ASN A 230 6.34 20.68 37.06
C ASN A 230 6.74 20.53 35.59
N LEU A 231 6.50 21.55 34.75
CA LEU A 231 6.87 21.49 33.34
C LEU A 231 8.39 21.48 33.19
N LYS A 232 8.94 20.38 32.67
CA LYS A 232 10.39 20.19 32.49
C LYS A 232 10.85 20.35 31.07
N ARG A 233 10.00 20.06 30.09
CA ARG A 233 10.33 20.20 28.68
C ARG A 233 9.18 20.82 27.89
N MET A 234 9.51 21.77 27.03
CA MET A 234 8.55 22.46 26.18
C MET A 234 9.03 22.53 24.75
N VAL A 235 8.11 22.37 23.80
CA VAL A 235 8.34 22.47 22.37
C VAL A 235 7.33 23.45 21.78
N ILE A 236 7.79 24.56 21.23
CA ILE A 236 6.94 25.60 20.65
C ILE A 236 7.14 25.63 19.15
N ASN A 237 6.07 25.53 18.36
CA ASN A 237 6.12 25.82 16.93
C ASN A 237 5.57 27.24 16.69
N LEU A 238 6.41 28.11 16.16
CA LEU A 238 6.04 29.45 15.74
C LEU A 238 5.56 29.37 14.28
N THR A 239 4.26 29.60 14.06
CA THR A 239 3.63 29.50 12.73
C THR A 239 3.49 30.84 12.03
N ASN A 240 3.66 31.96 12.73
CA ASN A 240 3.47 33.30 12.17
C ASN A 240 4.76 33.84 11.51
N SER A 241 4.62 34.63 10.45
CA SER A 241 5.76 35.17 9.69
C SER A 241 6.48 36.31 10.40
N ASP A 242 5.79 37.05 11.26
CA ASP A 242 6.25 38.36 11.72
C ASP A 242 6.88 38.29 13.10
N TRP A 243 8.19 38.56 13.16
CA TRP A 243 9.02 38.46 14.37
C TRP A 243 8.70 39.49 15.45
N SER A 244 8.12 40.64 15.10
CA SER A 244 7.93 41.76 16.03
C SER A 244 7.00 41.41 17.19
N ASP A 245 6.03 40.54 16.95
CA ASP A 245 5.01 40.17 17.93
C ASP A 245 5.45 38.98 18.80
N ASP A 246 6.53 38.28 18.40
CA ASP A 246 7.00 37.07 19.05
C ASP A 246 7.71 37.35 20.39
N ASP A 247 8.39 38.50 20.56
CA ASP A 247 9.13 38.82 21.80
C ASP A 247 8.18 38.85 23.00
N HIS A 248 7.15 39.68 22.94
CA HIS A 248 6.18 39.80 24.03
C HIS A 248 5.45 38.46 24.26
N THR A 249 5.05 37.78 23.19
CA THR A 249 4.34 36.49 23.25
C THR A 249 5.19 35.45 23.97
N LEU A 250 6.43 35.27 23.52
CA LEU A 250 7.35 34.28 24.08
C LEU A 250 7.75 34.64 25.50
N SER A 251 8.06 35.91 25.78
CA SER A 251 8.35 36.39 27.14
C SER A 251 7.19 36.11 28.10
N THR A 252 5.95 36.28 27.64
CA THR A 252 4.73 35.97 28.41
C THR A 252 4.59 34.47 28.62
N LEU A 253 4.67 33.64 27.57
CA LEU A 253 4.62 32.18 27.67
C LEU A 253 5.64 31.62 28.65
N LEU A 254 6.89 32.08 28.53
CA LEU A 254 8.01 31.62 29.34
C LEU A 254 7.92 32.09 30.80
N SER A 255 7.21 33.19 31.08
CA SER A 255 7.02 33.67 32.46
C SER A 255 6.25 32.68 33.35
N TYR A 256 5.41 31.82 32.74
CA TYR A 256 4.65 30.80 33.44
C TYR A 256 5.46 29.55 33.80
N VAL A 257 6.69 29.35 33.29
CA VAL A 257 7.38 28.05 33.32
C VAL A 257 8.86 28.15 33.70
N GLN A 258 9.16 28.81 34.81
CA GLN A 258 10.55 29.12 35.23
C GLN A 258 11.43 27.89 35.50
N ASN A 259 10.82 26.73 35.82
CA ASN A 259 11.50 25.47 36.15
C ASN A 259 11.80 24.58 34.93
N LEU A 260 11.73 25.14 33.72
CA LEU A 260 11.96 24.42 32.48
C LEU A 260 13.42 23.98 32.35
N HIS A 261 13.68 22.70 32.08
CA HIS A 261 15.02 22.18 31.85
C HIS A 261 15.39 22.11 30.36
N GLN A 262 14.40 21.94 29.49
CA GLN A 262 14.60 21.88 28.05
C GLN A 262 13.55 22.70 27.29
N LEU A 263 14.02 23.54 26.36
CA LEU A 263 13.20 24.32 25.45
C LEU A 263 13.60 24.03 24.01
N ASP A 264 12.65 23.57 23.20
CA ASP A 264 12.79 23.42 21.76
C ASP A 264 11.87 24.45 21.07
N ILE A 265 12.41 25.32 20.23
CA ILE A 265 11.62 26.27 19.42
C ILE A 265 11.75 25.88 17.95
N HIS A 266 10.63 25.63 17.29
CA HIS A 266 10.56 25.37 15.85
C HIS A 266 10.00 26.61 15.16
N ARG A 267 10.76 27.19 14.24
CA ARG A 267 10.31 28.32 13.42
C ARG A 267 10.38 27.95 11.94
N ARG A 268 9.28 28.15 11.23
CA ARG A 268 9.27 28.15 9.76
C ARG A 268 9.41 29.59 9.30
N ASN A 269 10.43 29.88 8.49
CA ASN A 269 10.54 31.20 7.87
C ASN A 269 10.08 31.13 6.41
N TYR A 270 9.20 32.06 6.06
CA TYR A 270 8.74 32.28 4.68
C TYR A 270 9.24 33.62 4.12
N SER A 271 9.96 34.42 4.91
CA SER A 271 10.43 35.74 4.50
C SER A 271 11.82 35.69 3.85
N HIS A 272 11.96 36.47 2.77
CA HIS A 272 13.17 36.57 1.94
C HIS A 272 14.43 37.11 2.62
N ASN A 273 14.32 37.61 3.86
CA ASN A 273 15.41 38.29 4.57
C ASN A 273 15.93 37.47 5.76
N ILE A 274 16.15 36.15 5.61
CA ILE A 274 16.71 35.28 6.68
C ILE A 274 17.94 35.90 7.37
N LEU A 275 18.78 36.61 6.62
CA LEU A 275 20.03 37.19 7.11
C LEU A 275 19.81 38.29 8.15
N ASP A 276 18.85 39.19 7.91
CA ASP A 276 18.57 40.27 8.83
C ASP A 276 18.11 39.67 10.17
N TYR A 277 17.32 38.60 10.16
CA TYR A 277 16.69 38.07 11.36
C TYR A 277 17.64 37.30 12.30
N ILE A 278 18.61 36.57 11.77
CA ILE A 278 19.53 35.77 12.60
C ILE A 278 20.51 36.68 13.35
N GLN A 279 20.88 37.81 12.75
CA GLN A 279 21.66 38.84 13.44
C GLN A 279 20.93 39.44 14.65
N TYR A 280 19.60 39.30 14.75
CA TYR A 280 18.81 39.80 15.88
C TYR A 280 18.46 38.76 16.95
N CYS A 281 19.04 37.55 16.97
CA CYS A 281 18.71 36.55 18.00
C CYS A 281 19.06 36.95 19.47
N ASP A 282 19.68 38.11 19.69
CA ASP A 282 19.99 38.66 21.01
C ASP A 282 18.77 38.84 21.92
N TRP A 283 17.60 39.20 21.36
CA TRP A 283 16.38 39.34 22.16
C TRP A 283 15.98 38.00 22.81
N LEU A 284 16.14 36.89 22.09
CA LEU A 284 15.77 35.56 22.56
C LEU A 284 16.65 35.12 23.73
N LYS A 285 17.95 35.41 23.65
CA LYS A 285 18.89 35.22 24.76
C LYS A 285 18.44 36.00 26.00
N SER A 286 18.09 37.27 25.84
CA SER A 286 17.63 38.12 26.94
C SER A 286 16.37 37.56 27.63
N ILE A 287 15.39 37.10 26.86
CA ILE A 287 14.19 36.45 27.41
C ILE A 287 14.55 35.17 28.16
N ILE A 288 15.35 34.28 27.56
CA ILE A 288 15.72 33.01 28.17
C ILE A 288 16.41 33.24 29.51
N ASN A 289 17.41 34.11 29.54
CA ASN A 289 18.17 34.42 30.75
C ASN A 289 17.29 35.00 31.86
N ARG A 290 16.34 35.85 31.48
CA ARG A 290 15.42 36.49 32.44
C ARG A 290 14.35 35.54 32.96
N ARG A 291 13.85 34.62 32.13
CA ARG A 291 12.63 33.84 32.43
C ARG A 291 12.90 32.39 32.81
N LEU A 292 14.02 31.80 32.40
CA LEU A 292 14.28 30.37 32.51
C LEU A 292 15.61 30.06 33.23
N PRO A 293 15.74 30.40 34.52
CA PRO A 293 16.98 30.20 35.27
C PRO A 293 17.38 28.72 35.44
N CYS A 294 16.46 27.78 35.24
CA CYS A 294 16.73 26.34 35.34
C CYS A 294 17.00 25.64 33.99
N LEU A 295 17.10 26.41 32.89
CA LEU A 295 17.28 25.84 31.56
C LEU A 295 18.64 25.15 31.45
N ARG A 296 18.66 23.95 30.86
CA ARG A 296 19.89 23.18 30.61
C ARG A 296 20.14 22.96 29.13
N ILE A 297 19.08 22.79 28.35
CA ILE A 297 19.15 22.50 26.91
C ILE A 297 18.21 23.45 26.18
N PHE A 298 18.77 24.21 25.24
CA PHE A 298 18.02 25.04 24.32
C PHE A 298 18.26 24.58 22.88
N LYS A 299 17.20 24.26 22.15
CA LYS A 299 17.28 23.89 20.75
C LYS A 299 16.42 24.82 19.90
N PHE A 300 17.04 25.44 18.92
CA PHE A 300 16.34 26.28 17.95
C PHE A 300 16.35 25.57 16.60
N TYR A 301 15.17 25.11 16.17
CA TYR A 301 14.95 24.46 14.88
C TYR A 301 14.48 25.50 13.87
N PHE A 302 15.35 25.83 12.92
CA PHE A 302 15.06 26.77 11.85
C PHE A 302 14.71 26.01 10.57
N HIS A 303 13.44 26.01 10.19
CA HIS A 303 12.92 25.31 9.01
C HIS A 303 12.93 26.27 7.82
N ILE A 304 13.74 25.94 6.81
CA ILE A 304 13.89 26.73 5.58
C ILE A 304 12.98 26.13 4.51
N SER A 305 12.08 26.95 3.95
CA SER A 305 11.17 26.55 2.86
C SER A 305 11.91 26.23 1.55
N THR A 306 11.30 25.40 0.70
CA THR A 306 11.93 24.86 -0.53
C THR A 306 12.37 25.91 -1.54
N ASP A 307 11.65 27.03 -1.66
CA ASP A 307 11.98 28.10 -2.62
C ASP A 307 13.26 28.85 -2.20
N GLU A 308 13.51 28.96 -0.89
CA GLU A 308 14.72 29.60 -0.35
C GLU A 308 15.89 28.64 -0.25
N GLN A 309 15.64 27.33 -0.12
CA GLN A 309 16.70 26.32 -0.17
C GLN A 309 17.53 26.47 -1.45
N LEU A 310 16.92 26.77 -2.60
CA LEU A 310 17.64 27.00 -3.86
C LEU A 310 18.60 28.20 -3.80
N ARG A 311 18.24 29.27 -3.06
CA ARG A 311 19.11 30.45 -2.89
C ARG A 311 20.21 30.22 -1.85
N ILE A 312 19.91 29.49 -0.78
CA ILE A 312 20.85 29.25 0.33
C ILE A 312 21.84 28.13 0.00
N ILE A 313 21.45 27.13 -0.79
CA ILE A 313 22.37 26.11 -1.32
C ILE A 313 23.52 26.76 -2.11
N LEU A 314 23.30 27.93 -2.71
CA LEU A 314 24.34 28.66 -3.43
C LEU A 314 25.41 29.28 -2.50
N HIS A 315 25.20 29.29 -1.18
CA HIS A 315 26.14 29.89 -0.21
C HIS A 315 26.28 29.05 1.08
N GLU A 316 27.01 27.93 1.04
CA GLU A 316 27.33 27.12 2.25
C GLU A 316 27.97 27.95 3.38
N ASN A 317 28.82 28.91 3.03
CA ASN A 317 29.46 29.85 3.97
C ASN A 317 28.43 30.61 4.83
N LEU A 318 27.23 30.87 4.29
CA LEU A 318 26.19 31.59 5.00
C LEU A 318 25.61 30.77 6.15
N LEU A 319 25.44 29.46 5.95
CA LEU A 319 24.92 28.56 6.98
C LEU A 319 25.93 28.39 8.12
N GLU A 320 27.21 28.30 7.79
CA GLU A 320 28.29 28.26 8.78
C GLU A 320 28.35 29.56 9.58
N GLN A 321 28.22 30.71 8.90
CA GLN A 321 28.16 32.02 9.56
C GLN A 321 26.97 32.11 10.52
N ILE A 322 25.78 31.73 10.07
CA ILE A 322 24.57 31.68 10.90
C ILE A 322 24.76 30.81 12.15
N GLN A 323 25.38 29.63 12.00
CA GLN A 323 25.65 28.72 13.12
C GLN A 323 26.70 29.29 14.08
N SER A 324 27.73 29.93 13.53
CA SER A 324 28.77 30.62 14.31
C SER A 324 28.17 31.77 15.11
N ASP A 325 27.38 32.64 14.48
CA ASP A 325 26.75 33.80 15.11
C ASP A 325 25.79 33.37 16.23
N PHE A 326 24.92 32.38 15.98
CA PHE A 326 24.06 31.81 17.01
C PHE A 326 24.86 31.22 18.18
N SER A 327 25.95 30.49 17.88
CA SER A 327 26.82 29.92 18.91
C SER A 327 27.43 31.03 19.77
N ASN A 328 28.00 32.07 19.14
CA ASN A 328 28.62 33.21 19.81
C ASN A 328 27.66 33.94 20.75
N VAL A 329 26.41 34.17 20.33
CA VAL A 329 25.36 34.78 21.17
C VAL A 329 25.13 33.94 22.44
N HIS A 330 25.20 32.61 22.34
CA HIS A 330 24.87 31.69 23.44
C HIS A 330 26.07 31.06 24.18
N THR A 331 27.33 31.35 23.83
CA THR A 331 28.54 30.70 24.39
C THR A 331 28.70 30.86 25.90
N GLU A 332 28.31 32.00 26.48
CA GLU A 332 28.57 32.32 27.90
C GLU A 332 27.44 31.91 28.85
N GLN A 333 26.59 30.97 28.46
CA GLN A 333 25.38 30.64 29.22
C GLN A 333 25.50 29.36 30.05
N GLU A 334 24.67 29.25 31.09
CA GLU A 334 24.57 28.05 31.93
C GLU A 334 23.87 26.86 31.23
N TYR A 335 23.40 27.05 29.99
CA TYR A 335 22.70 26.06 29.19
C TYR A 335 23.39 25.75 27.87
N GLN A 336 23.20 24.54 27.36
CA GLN A 336 23.66 24.13 26.05
C GLN A 336 22.69 24.59 24.96
N ALA A 337 23.10 25.54 24.12
CA ALA A 337 22.35 25.98 22.95
C ALA A 337 22.73 25.20 21.68
N GLN A 338 21.74 24.85 20.85
CA GLN A 338 21.95 24.21 19.56
C GLN A 338 21.03 24.82 18.50
N LEU A 339 21.61 25.34 17.42
CA LEU A 339 20.87 25.71 16.21
C LEU A 339 20.82 24.50 15.26
N ILE A 340 19.61 24.10 14.88
CA ILE A 340 19.37 23.01 13.95
C ILE A 340 18.66 23.59 12.74
N ILE A 341 19.38 23.66 11.62
CA ILE A 341 18.82 24.14 10.36
C ILE A 341 18.17 22.95 9.67
N CYS A 342 16.84 22.88 9.76
CA CYS A 342 16.04 21.89 9.07
C CYS A 342 15.81 22.35 7.64
N ARG A 343 16.48 21.69 6.70
CA ARG A 343 16.05 21.72 5.31
C ARG A 343 14.76 20.88 5.28
N GLU A 344 13.62 21.46 4.94
CA GLU A 344 12.43 20.67 4.56
C GLU A 344 12.80 19.94 3.26
N SER A 345 13.52 18.83 3.41
CA SER A 345 14.08 18.10 2.29
C SER A 345 12.95 17.32 1.61
N ILE A 346 12.77 17.54 0.31
CA ILE A 346 12.77 16.42 -0.65
C ILE A 346 13.79 15.42 -0.11
N LEU A 347 13.41 14.19 0.23
CA LEU A 347 14.24 13.09 0.76
C LEU A 347 15.71 13.09 0.24
N VAL A 348 16.56 14.01 0.72
CA VAL A 348 18.00 13.91 0.61
C VAL A 348 18.37 13.06 1.80
N VAL A 349 18.09 11.75 1.67
CA VAL A 349 18.87 10.75 2.39
C VAL A 349 20.32 11.16 2.20
N HIS A 350 21.12 11.25 3.26
CA HIS A 350 22.57 11.43 3.13
C HIS A 350 23.09 10.43 2.09
N MET A 351 23.29 10.90 0.85
CA MET A 351 23.61 10.06 -0.32
C MET A 351 24.93 9.31 -0.10
N SER A 352 25.79 9.83 0.78
CA SER A 352 27.03 9.20 1.21
C SER A 352 26.84 7.80 1.81
N GLY A 353 25.67 7.49 2.37
CA GLY A 353 25.32 6.13 2.82
C GLY A 353 24.84 5.22 1.68
N LEU A 354 23.99 5.74 0.79
CA LEU A 354 23.44 5.01 -0.37
C LEU A 354 24.52 4.62 -1.38
N GLU A 355 25.49 5.51 -1.64
CA GLU A 355 26.62 5.23 -2.53
C GLU A 355 27.52 4.09 -2.03
N ARG A 356 27.48 3.77 -0.73
CA ARG A 356 28.25 2.65 -0.17
C ARG A 356 27.54 1.31 -0.27
N LEU A 357 26.24 1.29 -0.61
CA LEU A 357 25.51 0.04 -0.76
C LEU A 357 26.02 -0.74 -1.99
N PRO A 358 26.10 -2.08 -1.95
CA PRO A 358 26.34 -2.91 -3.12
C PRO A 358 25.29 -2.71 -4.22
N ASN A 359 25.67 -2.97 -5.48
CA ASN A 359 24.81 -2.80 -6.65
C ASN A 359 23.52 -3.64 -6.53
N GLU A 360 23.61 -4.82 -5.94
CA GLU A 360 22.51 -5.77 -5.76
C GLU A 360 21.44 -5.17 -4.85
N LEU A 361 21.84 -4.55 -3.73
CA LEU A 361 20.90 -3.91 -2.81
C LEU A 361 20.26 -2.66 -3.43
N LEU A 362 21.02 -1.90 -4.22
CA LEU A 362 20.50 -0.74 -4.94
C LEU A 362 19.49 -1.16 -6.01
N ILE A 363 19.79 -2.22 -6.78
CA ILE A 363 18.86 -2.78 -7.76
C ILE A 363 17.59 -3.29 -7.07
N GLU A 364 17.70 -4.00 -5.95
CA GLU A 364 16.53 -4.43 -5.17
C GLU A 364 15.72 -3.23 -4.67
N LEU A 365 16.37 -2.18 -4.16
CA LEU A 365 15.70 -0.93 -3.77
C LEU A 365 14.96 -0.28 -4.94
N PHE A 366 15.61 -0.21 -6.10
CA PHE A 366 15.03 0.41 -7.30
C PHE A 366 13.78 -0.33 -7.81
N LYS A 367 13.62 -1.63 -7.52
CA LYS A 367 12.39 -2.36 -7.87
C LYS A 367 11.14 -1.85 -7.14
N TYR A 368 11.31 -1.21 -5.99
CA TYR A 368 10.21 -0.63 -5.22
C TYR A 368 9.85 0.79 -5.65
N LEU A 369 10.69 1.42 -6.49
CA LEU A 369 10.47 2.78 -7.00
C LEU A 369 9.87 2.74 -8.41
N LYS A 370 8.99 3.70 -8.69
CA LYS A 370 8.48 3.90 -10.04
C LYS A 370 9.55 4.54 -10.91
N ALA A 371 9.47 4.34 -12.23
CA ALA A 371 10.47 4.88 -13.14
C ALA A 371 10.60 6.41 -13.03
N PRO A 372 9.53 7.24 -13.01
CA PRO A 372 9.69 8.68 -12.86
C PRO A 372 10.39 9.07 -11.56
N GLN A 373 10.00 8.44 -10.44
CA GLN A 373 10.61 8.69 -9.13
C GLN A 373 12.09 8.29 -9.11
N LEU A 374 12.43 7.16 -9.72
CA LEU A 374 13.79 6.66 -9.81
C LEU A 374 14.67 7.62 -10.61
N PHE A 375 14.18 8.10 -11.76
CA PHE A 375 14.92 9.06 -12.58
C PHE A 375 15.03 10.41 -11.89
N GLN A 376 13.95 10.93 -11.30
CA GLN A 376 13.98 12.17 -10.54
C GLN A 376 14.98 12.13 -9.39
N ALA A 377 15.01 11.02 -8.65
CA ALA A 377 15.77 10.93 -7.42
C ALA A 377 17.22 10.51 -7.66
N PHE A 378 17.54 9.71 -8.69
CA PHE A 378 18.86 9.08 -8.83
C PHE A 378 19.56 9.31 -10.17
N TYR A 379 18.84 9.72 -11.22
CA TYR A 379 19.45 9.96 -12.53
C TYR A 379 20.21 11.29 -12.54
N ASN A 380 21.39 11.30 -13.16
CA ASN A 380 22.39 12.36 -13.13
C ASN A 380 23.01 12.65 -11.76
N LEU A 381 22.78 11.83 -10.73
CA LEU A 381 23.49 11.98 -9.45
C LEU A 381 24.96 11.57 -9.56
N ASN A 382 25.23 10.39 -10.12
CA ASN A 382 26.58 9.97 -10.47
C ASN A 382 26.54 8.88 -11.56
N PHE A 383 27.71 8.61 -12.15
CA PHE A 383 27.85 7.64 -13.25
C PHE A 383 27.36 6.22 -12.87
N ARG A 384 27.61 5.80 -11.63
CA ARG A 384 27.24 4.46 -11.15
C ARG A 384 25.72 4.31 -11.09
N PHE A 385 24.99 5.27 -10.53
CA PHE A 385 23.53 5.21 -10.50
C PHE A 385 22.94 5.27 -11.91
N ASN A 386 23.49 6.12 -12.79
CA ASN A 386 23.08 6.15 -14.19
C ASN A 386 23.22 4.76 -14.83
N TYR A 387 24.38 4.12 -14.69
CA TYR A 387 24.59 2.77 -15.22
C TYR A 387 23.62 1.74 -14.63
N LEU A 388 23.40 1.78 -13.31
CA LEU A 388 22.46 0.86 -12.65
C LEU A 388 21.03 1.05 -13.14
N ILE A 389 20.54 2.29 -13.21
CA ILE A 389 19.19 2.60 -13.70
C ILE A 389 19.04 2.15 -15.14
N GLN A 390 20.02 2.44 -16.00
CA GLN A 390 20.03 2.03 -17.41
C GLN A 390 20.07 0.50 -17.58
N SER A 391 20.66 -0.23 -16.62
CA SER A 391 20.71 -1.69 -16.63
C SER A 391 19.38 -2.35 -16.23
N LEU A 392 18.42 -1.62 -15.66
CA LEU A 392 17.15 -2.17 -15.21
C LEU A 392 16.28 -2.60 -16.40
N THR A 393 15.95 -3.89 -16.43
CA THR A 393 15.17 -4.50 -17.52
C THR A 393 13.65 -4.41 -17.35
N HIS A 394 13.17 -3.83 -16.25
CA HIS A 394 11.76 -3.92 -15.85
C HIS A 394 11.08 -2.56 -15.60
N LEU A 395 11.70 -1.48 -16.06
CA LEU A 395 11.16 -0.13 -15.90
C LEU A 395 9.77 -0.02 -16.56
N THR A 396 8.83 0.51 -15.78
CA THR A 396 7.42 0.65 -16.14
C THR A 396 7.01 2.10 -16.06
N TYR A 397 6.29 2.57 -17.07
CA TYR A 397 5.68 3.91 -17.12
C TYR A 397 4.16 3.80 -17.28
N SER A 398 3.41 4.62 -16.55
CA SER A 398 1.94 4.71 -16.64
C SER A 398 1.49 6.13 -16.94
N THR A 399 0.63 6.30 -17.95
CA THR A 399 0.11 7.63 -18.35
C THR A 399 -0.86 8.27 -17.35
N ASN A 400 -1.18 7.60 -16.25
CA ASN A 400 -2.01 8.18 -15.20
C ASN A 400 -1.23 9.14 -14.31
N GLU A 401 0.10 9.02 -14.30
CA GLU A 401 1.03 9.84 -13.53
C GLU A 401 1.31 11.13 -14.31
N GLN A 402 1.21 12.29 -13.66
CA GLN A 402 1.40 13.61 -14.28
C GLN A 402 2.90 14.00 -14.43
N ASP A 403 3.78 13.01 -14.56
CA ASP A 403 5.22 13.24 -14.52
C ASP A 403 5.81 13.43 -15.94
N ASN A 404 6.13 14.68 -16.29
CA ASN A 404 6.69 15.06 -17.60
C ASN A 404 8.18 14.67 -17.80
N GLN A 405 8.65 13.57 -17.21
CA GLN A 405 10.07 13.20 -17.26
C GLN A 405 10.44 12.43 -18.53
N THR A 406 10.71 13.19 -19.59
CA THR A 406 11.12 12.66 -20.91
C THR A 406 12.42 11.84 -20.90
N GLN A 407 13.31 12.07 -19.92
CA GLN A 407 14.60 11.38 -19.81
C GLN A 407 14.49 9.88 -19.56
N ALA A 408 13.39 9.42 -18.95
CA ALA A 408 13.19 8.00 -18.65
C ALA A 408 12.79 7.17 -19.88
N TYR A 409 12.20 7.81 -20.91
CA TYR A 409 11.49 7.13 -22.00
C TYR A 409 12.32 6.11 -22.78
N PRO A 410 13.61 6.34 -23.10
CA PRO A 410 14.44 5.36 -23.81
C PRO A 410 14.62 4.04 -23.05
N TYR A 411 14.45 4.04 -21.73
CA TYR A 411 14.72 2.90 -20.85
C TYR A 411 13.45 2.13 -20.44
N ILE A 412 12.28 2.69 -20.72
CA ILE A 412 11.00 2.05 -20.41
C ILE A 412 10.80 0.81 -21.28
N ARG A 413 10.57 -0.33 -20.64
CA ARG A 413 10.24 -1.59 -21.32
C ARG A 413 8.77 -1.96 -21.22
N THR A 414 8.08 -1.49 -20.18
CA THR A 414 6.64 -1.68 -19.99
C THR A 414 5.93 -0.34 -20.02
N LEU A 415 5.04 -0.16 -21.00
CA LEU A 415 4.19 1.03 -21.10
C LEU A 415 2.75 0.66 -20.77
N ILE A 416 2.14 1.40 -19.85
CA ILE A 416 0.72 1.28 -19.46
C ILE A 416 0.00 2.58 -19.83
N ILE A 417 -1.00 2.47 -20.69
CA ILE A 417 -1.79 3.60 -21.18
C ILE A 417 -3.18 3.52 -20.57
N GLU A 418 -3.36 4.26 -19.47
CA GLU A 418 -4.62 4.35 -18.72
C GLU A 418 -5.50 5.51 -19.18
N LYS A 419 -4.89 6.52 -19.83
CA LYS A 419 -5.52 7.75 -20.32
C LYS A 419 -5.05 8.04 -21.75
N THR A 420 -5.13 9.29 -22.19
CA THR A 420 -4.44 9.75 -23.40
C THR A 420 -2.93 9.70 -23.18
N ILE A 421 -2.18 9.41 -24.25
CA ILE A 421 -0.72 9.56 -24.20
C ILE A 421 -0.44 11.04 -24.45
N PRO A 422 0.24 11.74 -23.52
CA PRO A 422 0.62 13.13 -23.74
C PRO A 422 1.66 13.27 -24.87
N ASP A 423 2.47 12.23 -25.10
CA ASP A 423 3.58 12.18 -26.05
C ASP A 423 3.38 11.19 -27.21
N LYS A 424 4.31 11.20 -28.18
CA LYS A 424 4.35 10.24 -29.29
C LYS A 424 4.93 8.90 -28.83
N LEU A 425 4.35 7.78 -29.28
CA LEU A 425 4.86 6.41 -29.00
C LEU A 425 6.33 6.21 -29.40
N VAL A 426 6.79 6.97 -30.40
CA VAL A 426 8.18 6.97 -30.89
C VAL A 426 9.20 7.29 -29.78
N CYS A 427 8.78 8.00 -28.73
CA CYS A 427 9.63 8.32 -27.58
C CYS A 427 10.08 7.08 -26.78
N PHE A 428 9.42 5.93 -26.97
CA PHE A 428 9.66 4.70 -26.22
C PHE A 428 10.20 3.56 -27.13
N PRO A 429 11.43 3.67 -27.65
CA PRO A 429 11.97 2.76 -28.66
C PRO A 429 12.15 1.30 -28.17
N ASN A 430 12.23 1.09 -26.85
CA ASN A 430 12.56 -0.18 -26.23
C ASN A 430 11.35 -0.89 -25.59
N ILE A 431 10.12 -0.49 -25.94
CA ILE A 431 8.92 -1.17 -25.43
C ILE A 431 8.93 -2.63 -25.86
N ARG A 432 8.81 -3.50 -24.86
CA ARG A 432 8.55 -4.92 -25.03
C ARG A 432 7.17 -5.34 -24.54
N ARG A 433 6.60 -4.57 -23.63
CA ARG A 433 5.29 -4.83 -23.03
C ARG A 433 4.42 -3.60 -23.11
N LEU A 434 3.25 -3.73 -23.71
CA LEU A 434 2.27 -2.67 -23.84
C LEU A 434 0.94 -3.09 -23.22
N ILE A 435 0.40 -2.25 -22.34
CA ILE A 435 -0.89 -2.44 -21.71
C ILE A 435 -1.78 -1.25 -22.06
N LEU A 436 -2.90 -1.52 -22.71
CA LEU A 436 -3.85 -0.54 -23.22
C LEU A 436 -5.15 -0.68 -22.43
N ASP A 437 -5.39 0.27 -21.54
CA ASP A 437 -6.68 0.44 -20.89
C ASP A 437 -7.58 1.36 -21.72
N TYR A 438 -6.99 2.36 -22.37
CA TYR A 438 -7.67 3.33 -23.23
C TYR A 438 -6.94 3.49 -24.57
N VAL A 439 -7.69 3.72 -25.66
CA VAL A 439 -7.14 3.92 -27.02
C VAL A 439 -7.89 5.06 -27.70
N THR A 440 -7.12 5.97 -28.31
CA THR A 440 -7.60 7.05 -29.17
C THR A 440 -7.30 6.75 -30.65
N GLU A 441 -7.93 7.49 -31.56
CA GLU A 441 -7.64 7.41 -32.98
C GLU A 441 -6.18 7.78 -33.30
N GLU A 442 -5.67 8.85 -32.69
CA GLU A 442 -4.27 9.27 -32.83
C GLU A 442 -3.27 8.18 -32.41
N PHE A 443 -3.61 7.43 -31.36
CA PHE A 443 -2.80 6.30 -30.94
C PHE A 443 -2.77 5.20 -32.02
N LEU A 444 -3.91 4.90 -32.65
CA LEU A 444 -3.96 3.86 -33.68
C LEU A 444 -3.10 4.20 -34.88
N VAL A 445 -3.01 5.47 -35.26
CA VAL A 445 -2.11 5.90 -36.34
C VAL A 445 -0.66 5.58 -35.99
N GLN A 446 -0.26 5.83 -34.74
CA GLN A 446 1.09 5.55 -34.24
C GLN A 446 1.33 4.08 -33.88
N PHE A 447 0.28 3.30 -33.65
CA PHE A 447 0.38 1.89 -33.29
C PHE A 447 0.73 1.07 -34.53
N ASN A 448 2.01 1.01 -34.86
CA ASN A 448 2.52 0.33 -36.05
C ASN A 448 3.85 -0.37 -35.75
N GLY A 449 4.21 -1.34 -36.59
CA GLY A 449 5.37 -2.22 -36.41
C GLY A 449 6.69 -1.47 -36.37
N HIS A 450 6.84 -0.42 -37.19
CA HIS A 450 8.03 0.40 -37.22
C HIS A 450 8.22 1.24 -35.95
N THR A 451 7.13 1.58 -35.26
CA THR A 451 7.18 2.34 -33.99
C THR A 451 7.48 1.42 -32.81
N LEU A 452 7.00 0.17 -32.85
CA LEU A 452 7.13 -0.81 -31.76
C LEU A 452 7.73 -2.14 -32.26
N PRO A 453 8.94 -2.13 -32.84
CA PRO A 453 9.53 -3.33 -33.47
C PRO A 453 9.84 -4.44 -32.47
N ASN A 454 10.06 -4.07 -31.20
CA ASN A 454 10.44 -4.97 -30.11
C ASN A 454 9.25 -5.43 -29.25
N LEU A 455 8.00 -5.14 -29.65
CA LEU A 455 6.83 -5.47 -28.84
C LEU A 455 6.66 -6.99 -28.72
N GLU A 456 6.83 -7.54 -27.52
CA GLU A 456 6.71 -8.97 -27.23
C GLU A 456 5.38 -9.33 -26.56
N TYR A 457 4.78 -8.39 -25.82
CA TYR A 457 3.53 -8.58 -25.09
C TYR A 457 2.58 -7.40 -25.30
N LEU A 458 1.32 -7.70 -25.62
CA LEU A 458 0.24 -6.74 -25.73
C LEU A 458 -0.96 -7.15 -24.87
N ALA A 459 -1.47 -6.24 -24.04
CA ALA A 459 -2.75 -6.41 -23.36
C ALA A 459 -3.70 -5.27 -23.67
N ILE A 460 -4.94 -5.61 -24.01
CA ILE A 460 -6.02 -4.70 -24.38
C ILE A 460 -7.20 -4.93 -23.43
N TYR A 461 -7.45 -3.98 -22.52
CA TYR A 461 -8.52 -4.02 -21.53
C TYR A 461 -9.80 -3.29 -22.00
N HIS A 462 -10.84 -3.37 -21.17
CA HIS A 462 -12.25 -3.30 -21.54
C HIS A 462 -12.78 -1.89 -21.86
N LYS A 463 -11.98 -0.84 -21.63
CA LYS A 463 -12.42 0.56 -21.86
C LYS A 463 -12.16 1.04 -23.28
N ILE A 464 -11.61 0.21 -24.17
CA ILE A 464 -11.44 0.58 -25.58
C ILE A 464 -12.78 0.57 -26.29
N HIS A 465 -13.07 1.67 -26.99
CA HIS A 465 -14.27 1.82 -27.79
C HIS A 465 -14.33 0.75 -28.90
N PRO A 466 -15.46 0.05 -29.10
CA PRO A 466 -15.59 -1.00 -30.11
C PRO A 466 -15.20 -0.60 -31.54
N PHE A 467 -15.31 0.69 -31.89
CA PHE A 467 -14.97 1.23 -33.22
C PHE A 467 -13.52 0.99 -33.63
N TYR A 468 -12.58 0.98 -32.68
CA TYR A 468 -11.15 0.88 -32.97
C TYR A 468 -10.63 -0.57 -33.05
N MET A 469 -11.47 -1.54 -32.68
CA MET A 469 -11.07 -2.95 -32.63
C MET A 469 -10.77 -3.58 -33.99
N PRO A 470 -11.49 -3.27 -35.09
CA PRO A 470 -11.16 -3.83 -36.40
C PRO A 470 -9.71 -3.55 -36.82
N ASP A 471 -9.27 -2.28 -36.75
CA ASP A 471 -7.91 -1.88 -37.15
C ASP A 471 -6.85 -2.52 -36.25
N LEU A 472 -7.09 -2.54 -34.94
CA LEU A 472 -6.18 -3.21 -33.99
C LEU A 472 -6.03 -4.69 -34.32
N ARG A 473 -7.11 -5.39 -34.65
CA ARG A 473 -7.07 -6.82 -35.00
C ARG A 473 -6.28 -7.04 -36.27
N THR A 474 -6.56 -6.27 -37.32
CA THR A 474 -5.82 -6.36 -38.57
C THR A 474 -4.33 -6.18 -38.30
N LYS A 475 -3.92 -5.18 -37.51
CA LYS A 475 -2.51 -5.00 -37.17
C LYS A 475 -1.93 -6.17 -36.35
N ILE A 476 -2.65 -6.67 -35.35
CA ILE A 476 -2.19 -7.77 -34.50
C ILE A 476 -2.03 -9.08 -35.28
N PHE A 477 -2.98 -9.40 -36.17
CA PHE A 477 -3.06 -10.70 -36.86
C PHE A 477 -2.45 -10.70 -38.27
N SER A 478 -1.96 -9.56 -38.77
CA SER A 478 -1.32 -9.41 -40.09
C SER A 478 0.19 -9.14 -40.02
N ASP A 479 0.87 -9.74 -39.04
CA ASP A 479 2.34 -9.70 -38.82
C ASP A 479 2.98 -8.30 -38.69
N VAL A 480 2.19 -7.26 -38.42
CA VAL A 480 2.73 -5.90 -38.23
C VAL A 480 3.72 -5.86 -37.05
N PHE A 481 3.55 -6.74 -36.06
CA PHE A 481 4.44 -6.86 -34.90
C PHE A 481 5.19 -8.21 -34.93
N PRO A 482 6.37 -8.28 -35.58
CA PRO A 482 7.10 -9.54 -35.78
C PRO A 482 7.65 -10.13 -34.47
N SER A 483 7.74 -9.34 -33.40
CA SER A 483 8.21 -9.79 -32.08
C SER A 483 7.07 -10.22 -31.14
N LEU A 484 5.80 -10.03 -31.52
CA LEU A 484 4.65 -10.17 -30.61
C LEU A 484 4.36 -11.64 -30.28
N LYS A 485 4.79 -12.08 -29.10
CA LYS A 485 4.63 -13.47 -28.63
C LYS A 485 3.32 -13.69 -27.88
N CYS A 486 2.89 -12.70 -27.11
CA CYS A 486 1.78 -12.82 -26.18
C CYS A 486 0.77 -11.69 -26.40
N CYS A 487 -0.51 -12.04 -26.58
CA CYS A 487 -1.56 -11.03 -26.69
C CYS A 487 -2.79 -11.38 -25.84
N TYR A 488 -3.32 -10.36 -25.15
CA TYR A 488 -4.55 -10.42 -24.38
C TYR A 488 -5.55 -9.40 -24.91
N ILE A 489 -6.76 -9.83 -25.27
CA ILE A 489 -7.82 -8.97 -25.80
C ILE A 489 -9.11 -9.21 -25.01
N SER A 490 -9.51 -8.18 -24.26
CA SER A 490 -10.63 -8.28 -23.32
C SER A 490 -12.03 -8.23 -23.96
N ARG A 491 -12.17 -7.77 -25.21
CA ARG A 491 -13.46 -7.74 -25.93
C ARG A 491 -13.25 -7.99 -27.41
N MET A 492 -13.70 -9.15 -27.89
CA MET A 492 -13.67 -9.55 -29.30
C MET A 492 -15.13 -9.68 -29.77
N ARG A 493 -15.75 -8.56 -30.19
CA ARG A 493 -17.06 -8.60 -30.88
C ARG A 493 -16.90 -9.20 -32.28
N SER A 494 -17.88 -9.98 -32.74
CA SER A 494 -17.91 -10.48 -34.12
C SER A 494 -17.73 -9.32 -35.09
N PRO A 495 -16.78 -9.40 -36.03
CA PRO A 495 -16.79 -8.46 -37.13
C PRO A 495 -18.09 -8.65 -37.94
N SER A 496 -18.60 -7.58 -38.53
CA SER A 496 -19.75 -7.62 -39.44
C SER A 496 -19.43 -8.25 -40.79
N ALA A 497 -18.14 -8.38 -41.12
CA ALA A 497 -17.63 -8.98 -42.35
C ALA A 497 -16.46 -9.95 -42.03
N PRO A 498 -16.23 -10.97 -42.86
CA PRO A 498 -15.02 -11.80 -42.77
C PRO A 498 -13.78 -10.90 -42.85
N GLN A 499 -12.81 -11.13 -41.95
CA GLN A 499 -11.59 -10.32 -41.88
C GLN A 499 -10.44 -11.02 -42.63
N ASP A 500 -9.80 -10.28 -43.53
CA ASP A 500 -8.62 -10.72 -44.27
C ASP A 500 -7.35 -10.54 -43.42
N TRP A 501 -7.14 -11.46 -42.47
CA TRP A 501 -5.89 -11.52 -41.70
C TRP A 501 -4.81 -12.25 -42.50
N THR A 502 -3.66 -11.61 -42.74
CA THR A 502 -2.61 -12.15 -43.63
C THR A 502 -1.74 -13.24 -43.02
N ARG A 503 -1.85 -13.46 -41.71
CA ARG A 503 -1.10 -14.38 -40.81
C ARG A 503 -0.03 -13.67 -40.00
N SER A 504 0.01 -13.94 -38.69
CA SER A 504 1.05 -13.58 -37.75
C SER A 504 1.82 -14.81 -37.31
N LEU A 505 3.13 -14.83 -37.57
CA LEU A 505 3.99 -15.98 -37.24
C LEU A 505 4.57 -15.91 -35.83
N SER A 506 4.53 -14.74 -35.20
CA SER A 506 5.17 -14.45 -33.92
C SER A 506 4.34 -14.90 -32.71
N ILE A 507 3.00 -14.83 -32.82
CA ILE A 507 2.09 -15.07 -31.70
C ILE A 507 2.11 -16.55 -31.27
N ARG A 508 2.47 -16.77 -30.00
CA ARG A 508 2.51 -18.09 -29.34
C ARG A 508 1.42 -18.24 -28.28
N PHE A 509 1.02 -17.15 -27.63
CA PHE A 509 0.03 -17.13 -26.57
C PHE A 509 -1.07 -16.11 -26.86
N LEU A 510 -2.32 -16.57 -26.87
CA LEU A 510 -3.50 -15.72 -26.96
C LEU A 510 -4.45 -15.93 -25.79
N ARG A 511 -4.96 -14.82 -25.26
CA ARG A 511 -6.06 -14.83 -24.30
C ARG A 511 -7.15 -13.85 -24.72
N PHE A 512 -8.36 -14.35 -24.86
CA PHE A 512 -9.56 -13.57 -25.05
C PHE A 512 -10.40 -13.59 -23.78
N ASN A 513 -11.23 -12.58 -23.57
CA ASN A 513 -12.39 -12.78 -22.70
C ASN A 513 -13.48 -13.47 -23.49
N ASP A 514 -13.99 -12.89 -24.57
CA ASP A 514 -15.20 -13.38 -25.23
C ASP A 514 -14.89 -13.63 -26.72
N ILE A 515 -15.19 -14.82 -27.23
CA ILE A 515 -14.94 -15.21 -28.64
C ILE A 515 -16.11 -16.03 -29.19
N ASN A 516 -16.47 -15.86 -30.46
CA ASN A 516 -17.43 -16.71 -31.16
C ASN A 516 -16.72 -17.68 -32.14
N ALA A 517 -17.50 -18.53 -32.82
CA ALA A 517 -16.97 -19.52 -33.76
C ALA A 517 -16.13 -18.89 -34.87
N SER A 518 -16.64 -17.84 -35.50
CA SER A 518 -15.96 -17.13 -36.60
C SER A 518 -14.59 -16.58 -36.16
N ILE A 519 -14.52 -15.87 -35.03
CA ILE A 519 -13.24 -15.32 -34.53
C ILE A 519 -12.29 -16.45 -34.14
N TYR A 520 -12.79 -17.53 -33.51
CA TYR A 520 -11.97 -18.68 -33.17
C TYR A 520 -11.31 -19.28 -34.41
N THR A 521 -12.10 -19.50 -35.47
CA THR A 521 -11.58 -20.00 -36.74
C THR A 521 -10.57 -19.05 -37.38
N SER A 522 -10.87 -17.75 -37.44
CA SER A 522 -9.94 -16.76 -38.00
C SER A 522 -8.63 -16.71 -37.21
N VAL A 523 -8.66 -16.85 -35.87
CA VAL A 523 -7.45 -16.82 -35.03
C VAL A 523 -6.56 -18.02 -35.31
N LEU A 524 -7.16 -19.22 -35.43
CA LEU A 524 -6.39 -20.42 -35.76
C LEU A 524 -5.75 -20.30 -37.15
N LEU A 525 -6.44 -19.72 -38.14
CA LEU A 525 -5.85 -19.51 -39.47
C LEU A 525 -4.72 -18.47 -39.45
N ALA A 526 -4.92 -17.36 -38.74
CA ALA A 526 -3.97 -16.27 -38.72
C ALA A 526 -2.74 -16.57 -37.87
N CYS A 527 -2.82 -17.41 -36.84
CA CYS A 527 -1.70 -17.66 -35.94
C CYS A 527 -1.21 -19.11 -36.02
N PRO A 528 -0.54 -19.54 -37.12
CA PRO A 528 -0.14 -20.94 -37.31
C PRO A 528 0.83 -21.45 -36.24
N ASN A 529 1.49 -20.54 -35.52
CA ASN A 529 2.50 -20.80 -34.50
C ASN A 529 1.94 -20.78 -33.06
N LEU A 530 0.63 -20.62 -32.90
CA LEU A 530 -0.07 -20.51 -31.63
C LEU A 530 0.05 -21.81 -30.82
N SER A 531 0.65 -21.74 -29.63
CA SER A 531 0.82 -22.91 -28.75
C SER A 531 -0.18 -22.90 -27.58
N ILE A 532 -0.65 -21.73 -27.17
CA ILE A 532 -1.57 -21.56 -26.04
C ILE A 532 -2.72 -20.62 -26.41
N LEU A 533 -3.95 -21.08 -26.19
CA LEU A 533 -5.16 -20.30 -26.42
C LEU A 533 -6.07 -20.36 -25.18
N LYS A 534 -6.52 -19.20 -24.71
CA LYS A 534 -7.45 -19.06 -23.58
C LYS A 534 -8.62 -18.18 -23.98
N PHE A 535 -9.86 -18.58 -23.70
CA PHE A 535 -11.02 -17.71 -23.93
C PHE A 535 -12.20 -18.09 -23.06
N LYS A 536 -13.19 -17.19 -23.00
CA LYS A 536 -14.55 -17.49 -22.54
C LYS A 536 -15.47 -17.56 -23.75
N LEU A 537 -16.44 -18.47 -23.67
CA LEU A 537 -17.42 -18.72 -24.71
C LEU A 537 -18.75 -18.04 -24.30
N PRO A 538 -19.12 -16.91 -24.94
CA PRO A 538 -20.29 -16.10 -24.59
C PRO A 538 -21.50 -16.31 -25.50
N THR A 539 -21.35 -17.02 -26.63
CA THR A 539 -22.36 -17.25 -27.68
C THR A 539 -22.45 -18.74 -28.03
N ARG A 540 -23.67 -19.28 -28.25
CA ARG A 540 -23.89 -20.63 -28.77
C ARG A 540 -23.70 -20.58 -30.29
N SER A 541 -22.45 -20.57 -30.73
CA SER A 541 -22.10 -20.57 -32.15
C SER A 541 -21.31 -21.82 -32.48
N LYS A 542 -21.85 -22.68 -33.32
CA LYS A 542 -21.19 -23.89 -33.80
C LYS A 542 -20.20 -23.52 -34.93
N ILE A 543 -19.07 -24.21 -35.00
CA ILE A 543 -18.11 -24.04 -36.10
C ILE A 543 -18.59 -24.89 -37.30
N GLU A 544 -18.53 -24.32 -38.50
CA GLU A 544 -18.83 -25.05 -39.74
C GLU A 544 -17.82 -26.20 -39.98
N THR A 545 -18.31 -27.35 -40.46
CA THR A 545 -17.57 -28.63 -40.47
C THR A 545 -16.34 -28.69 -41.38
N ASN A 546 -16.09 -27.69 -42.22
CA ASN A 546 -15.04 -27.70 -43.25
C ASN A 546 -13.74 -27.00 -42.81
N PHE A 547 -13.46 -26.92 -41.51
CA PHE A 547 -12.37 -26.10 -41.00
C PHE A 547 -10.99 -26.78 -40.98
N ILE A 548 -9.94 -25.99 -41.21
CA ILE A 548 -8.55 -26.44 -41.22
C ILE A 548 -8.08 -26.75 -39.78
N LYS A 549 -7.54 -27.95 -39.57
CA LYS A 549 -7.01 -28.37 -38.26
C LYS A 549 -5.74 -27.61 -37.90
N HIS A 550 -5.73 -27.00 -36.73
CA HIS A 550 -4.58 -26.31 -36.17
C HIS A 550 -3.67 -27.28 -35.40
N ILE A 551 -2.54 -27.65 -36.02
CA ILE A 551 -1.68 -28.73 -35.52
C ILE A 551 -0.71 -28.32 -34.41
N ASN A 552 -0.45 -27.02 -34.23
CA ASN A 552 0.57 -26.50 -33.31
C ASN A 552 0.01 -26.09 -31.94
N LEU A 553 -1.32 -26.06 -31.77
CA LEU A 553 -1.93 -25.67 -30.50
C LEU A 553 -1.78 -26.82 -29.50
N LYS A 554 -1.09 -26.55 -28.39
CA LYS A 554 -0.79 -27.56 -27.36
C LYS A 554 -1.64 -27.39 -26.12
N ARG A 555 -2.04 -26.16 -25.79
CA ARG A 555 -2.76 -25.87 -24.54
C ARG A 555 -3.99 -25.02 -24.82
N LEU A 556 -5.16 -25.53 -24.42
CA LEU A 556 -6.44 -24.85 -24.61
C LEU A 556 -7.17 -24.67 -23.28
N PHE A 557 -7.64 -23.45 -23.04
CA PHE A 557 -8.38 -23.08 -21.84
C PHE A 557 -9.71 -22.43 -22.23
N ILE A 558 -10.81 -23.11 -21.93
CA ILE A 558 -12.17 -22.67 -22.29
C ILE A 558 -12.92 -22.37 -21.00
N ASN A 559 -13.53 -21.20 -20.91
CA ASN A 559 -14.44 -20.85 -19.82
C ASN A 559 -15.85 -20.63 -20.37
N MET A 560 -16.76 -21.54 -20.04
CA MET A 560 -18.14 -21.52 -20.50
C MET A 560 -18.99 -20.77 -19.49
N LYS A 561 -19.59 -19.65 -19.92
CA LYS A 561 -20.35 -18.73 -19.06
C LYS A 561 -21.86 -18.97 -19.01
N TYR A 562 -22.33 -20.03 -19.65
CA TYR A 562 -23.76 -20.26 -19.83
C TYR A 562 -24.34 -21.22 -18.81
N ASP A 563 -25.37 -20.74 -18.12
CA ASP A 563 -26.14 -21.50 -17.14
C ASP A 563 -27.28 -22.31 -17.79
N ASP A 564 -27.59 -22.06 -19.08
CA ASP A 564 -28.75 -22.68 -19.74
C ASP A 564 -28.47 -24.12 -20.19
N TYR A 565 -29.28 -25.03 -19.65
CA TYR A 565 -29.42 -26.43 -20.01
C TYR A 565 -30.47 -26.60 -21.15
N PRO A 566 -30.38 -27.60 -22.08
CA PRO A 566 -29.37 -28.66 -22.22
C PRO A 566 -28.02 -28.14 -22.72
N TRP A 567 -26.98 -28.92 -22.43
CA TRP A 567 -25.62 -28.60 -22.82
C TRP A 567 -25.48 -28.76 -24.33
N ASP A 568 -25.09 -27.67 -25.00
CA ASP A 568 -24.88 -27.66 -26.45
C ASP A 568 -23.50 -28.27 -26.76
N ASP A 569 -23.34 -29.54 -26.44
CA ASP A 569 -22.06 -30.26 -26.43
C ASP A 569 -21.45 -30.35 -27.84
N GLU A 570 -22.31 -30.34 -28.86
CA GLU A 570 -21.91 -30.24 -30.26
C GLU A 570 -21.11 -28.97 -30.56
N ILE A 571 -21.34 -27.90 -29.79
CA ILE A 571 -20.54 -26.67 -29.90
C ILE A 571 -19.13 -26.96 -29.40
N LEU A 572 -18.96 -27.48 -28.19
CA LEU A 572 -17.64 -27.79 -27.65
C LEU A 572 -16.88 -28.76 -28.57
N GLU A 573 -17.56 -29.79 -29.08
CA GLU A 573 -17.00 -30.73 -30.04
C GLU A 573 -16.47 -30.02 -31.28
N SER A 574 -17.24 -29.11 -31.87
CA SER A 574 -16.82 -28.35 -33.06
C SER A 574 -15.52 -27.55 -32.83
N TYR A 575 -15.31 -27.01 -31.63
CA TYR A 575 -14.06 -26.32 -31.26
C TYR A 575 -12.90 -27.31 -31.10
N LEU A 576 -13.11 -28.46 -30.45
CA LEU A 576 -12.05 -29.44 -30.23
C LEU A 576 -11.60 -30.13 -31.52
N LEU A 577 -12.52 -30.34 -32.48
CA LEU A 577 -12.20 -30.87 -33.80
C LEU A 577 -11.16 -30.04 -34.57
N CYS A 578 -11.10 -28.73 -34.30
CA CYS A 578 -10.15 -27.82 -34.91
C CYS A 578 -8.72 -27.99 -34.38
N VAL A 579 -8.51 -28.66 -33.24
CA VAL A 579 -7.22 -28.67 -32.52
C VAL A 579 -6.86 -30.08 -32.02
N PRO A 580 -6.64 -31.05 -32.93
CA PRO A 580 -6.50 -32.47 -32.58
C PRO A 580 -5.23 -32.82 -31.77
N ASN A 581 -4.25 -31.92 -31.73
CA ASN A 581 -2.92 -32.15 -31.14
C ASN A 581 -2.76 -31.56 -29.73
N LEU A 582 -3.85 -31.27 -29.03
CA LEU A 582 -3.79 -30.74 -27.66
C LEU A 582 -3.10 -31.71 -26.72
N GLU A 583 -2.21 -31.17 -25.90
CA GLU A 583 -1.56 -31.86 -24.79
C GLU A 583 -2.29 -31.51 -23.48
N GLN A 584 -2.71 -30.25 -23.33
CA GLN A 584 -3.43 -29.79 -22.14
C GLN A 584 -4.76 -29.14 -22.50
N LEU A 585 -5.83 -29.61 -21.84
CA LEU A 585 -7.16 -29.04 -21.95
C LEU A 585 -7.67 -28.66 -20.57
N ARG A 586 -8.08 -27.40 -20.41
CA ARG A 586 -8.79 -26.93 -19.23
C ARG A 586 -10.14 -26.36 -19.63
N ILE A 587 -11.20 -26.92 -19.08
CA ILE A 587 -12.55 -26.41 -19.26
C ILE A 587 -13.03 -25.93 -17.89
N SER A 588 -13.54 -24.71 -17.83
CA SER A 588 -14.20 -24.14 -16.66
C SER A 588 -15.65 -23.87 -17.03
N ARG A 589 -16.59 -24.25 -16.16
CA ARG A 589 -18.02 -24.11 -16.42
C ARG A 589 -18.77 -23.70 -15.16
N SER A 590 -19.68 -22.75 -15.28
CA SER A 590 -20.69 -22.44 -14.26
C SER A 590 -22.01 -23.14 -14.57
N ILE A 591 -22.68 -23.64 -13.54
CA ILE A 591 -24.03 -24.23 -13.64
C ILE A 591 -24.87 -23.74 -12.45
N SER A 592 -26.10 -23.30 -12.73
CA SER A 592 -27.13 -23.07 -11.71
C SER A 592 -27.85 -24.39 -11.40
N ILE A 593 -27.96 -24.77 -10.11
CA ILE A 593 -28.70 -26.00 -9.75
C ILE A 593 -30.19 -25.74 -9.81
N ASN A 594 -30.84 -26.25 -10.86
CA ASN A 594 -32.25 -26.66 -10.80
C ASN A 594 -32.31 -28.20 -10.64
N ALA A 595 -33.37 -28.73 -10.04
CA ALA A 595 -33.50 -30.15 -9.66
C ALA A 595 -33.24 -31.17 -10.80
N SER A 596 -33.36 -30.77 -12.08
CA SER A 596 -33.08 -31.60 -13.25
C SER A 596 -31.59 -31.82 -13.58
N VAL A 597 -30.68 -30.99 -13.05
CA VAL A 597 -29.24 -31.05 -13.36
C VAL A 597 -28.59 -32.33 -12.81
N MET A 598 -29.11 -32.85 -11.69
CA MET A 598 -28.53 -34.03 -11.01
C MET A 598 -28.64 -35.32 -11.83
N HIS A 599 -29.72 -35.49 -12.60
CA HIS A 599 -29.87 -36.65 -13.48
C HIS A 599 -28.88 -36.63 -14.66
N HIS A 600 -28.39 -35.45 -15.05
CA HIS A 600 -27.57 -35.29 -16.26
C HIS A 600 -26.08 -35.24 -15.95
N LEU A 601 -25.70 -34.84 -14.74
CA LEU A 601 -24.33 -35.01 -14.23
C LEU A 601 -23.91 -36.48 -14.13
N GLN A 602 -24.86 -37.42 -14.11
CA GLN A 602 -24.56 -38.86 -14.16
C GLN A 602 -24.03 -39.31 -15.53
N TYR A 603 -24.18 -38.51 -16.60
CA TYR A 603 -23.82 -38.87 -17.97
C TYR A 603 -22.59 -38.11 -18.50
N TYR A 604 -21.55 -37.87 -17.70
CA TYR A 604 -20.28 -37.31 -18.20
C TYR A 604 -19.54 -38.20 -19.24
N ASP A 605 -20.09 -39.38 -19.55
CA ASP A 605 -19.59 -40.29 -20.59
C ASP A 605 -19.44 -39.63 -21.97
N TRP A 606 -20.29 -38.65 -22.31
CA TRP A 606 -20.19 -37.94 -23.58
C TRP A 606 -18.88 -37.14 -23.69
N LEU A 607 -18.46 -36.48 -22.60
CA LEU A 607 -17.24 -35.66 -22.55
C LEU A 607 -16.00 -36.54 -22.67
N LEU A 608 -16.03 -37.72 -22.03
CA LEU A 608 -15.01 -38.74 -22.23
C LEU A 608 -14.98 -39.21 -23.68
N SER A 609 -16.12 -39.56 -24.26
CA SER A 609 -16.22 -40.04 -25.65
C SER A 609 -15.58 -39.02 -26.60
N MET A 610 -16.02 -37.76 -26.53
CA MET A 610 -15.52 -36.65 -27.33
C MET A 610 -14.01 -36.40 -27.15
N ILE A 611 -13.50 -36.40 -25.91
CA ILE A 611 -12.07 -36.22 -25.65
C ILE A 611 -11.28 -37.39 -26.23
N SER A 612 -11.75 -38.62 -26.02
CA SER A 612 -11.05 -39.83 -26.44
C SER A 612 -11.03 -40.03 -27.96
N SER A 613 -12.08 -39.61 -28.66
CA SER A 613 -12.16 -39.70 -30.12
C SER A 613 -11.27 -38.65 -30.80
N HIS A 614 -11.19 -37.43 -30.25
CA HIS A 614 -10.60 -36.28 -30.94
C HIS A 614 -9.21 -35.87 -30.44
N LEU A 615 -8.86 -36.11 -29.18
CA LEU A 615 -7.65 -35.55 -28.54
C LEU A 615 -6.65 -36.63 -28.12
N ARG A 616 -6.12 -37.37 -29.10
CA ARG A 616 -5.20 -38.52 -28.87
C ARG A 616 -3.89 -38.16 -28.15
N LYS A 617 -3.47 -36.89 -28.17
CA LYS A 617 -2.23 -36.40 -27.54
C LYS A 617 -2.44 -35.80 -26.15
N LEU A 618 -3.66 -35.82 -25.63
CA LEU A 618 -3.99 -35.18 -24.36
C LEU A 618 -3.30 -35.93 -23.21
N ASN A 619 -2.47 -35.21 -22.45
CA ASN A 619 -1.80 -35.73 -21.26
C ASN A 619 -2.38 -35.14 -19.95
N GLN A 620 -2.96 -33.94 -20.01
CA GLN A 620 -3.59 -33.29 -18.86
C GLN A 620 -4.96 -32.75 -19.22
N PHE A 621 -5.95 -33.13 -18.41
CA PHE A 621 -7.32 -32.64 -18.51
C PHE A 621 -7.78 -32.07 -17.16
N LYS A 622 -8.20 -30.82 -17.16
CA LYS A 622 -8.75 -30.18 -15.96
C LYS A 622 -10.16 -29.66 -16.23
N PHE A 623 -11.11 -30.11 -15.44
CA PHE A 623 -12.49 -29.64 -15.50
C PHE A 623 -12.82 -28.90 -14.20
N ASP A 624 -13.02 -27.59 -14.27
CA ASP A 624 -13.49 -26.79 -13.14
C ASP A 624 -15.00 -26.59 -13.27
N LEU A 625 -15.75 -27.11 -12.31
CA LEU A 625 -17.20 -26.98 -12.25
C LEU A 625 -17.57 -26.05 -11.10
N TYR A 626 -18.17 -24.91 -11.42
CA TYR A 626 -18.69 -23.93 -10.47
C TYR A 626 -20.19 -24.16 -10.32
N ILE A 627 -20.63 -24.49 -9.10
CA ILE A 627 -22.02 -24.83 -8.85
C ILE A 627 -22.67 -23.68 -8.07
N HIS A 628 -23.55 -22.92 -8.73
CA HIS A 628 -24.32 -21.87 -8.09
C HIS A 628 -25.51 -22.50 -7.33
N ARG A 629 -25.47 -22.45 -5.99
CA ARG A 629 -26.57 -22.92 -5.13
C ARG A 629 -27.74 -21.93 -5.21
N SER A 630 -28.91 -22.42 -5.63
CA SER A 630 -30.18 -21.74 -5.33
C SER A 630 -30.45 -21.83 -3.82
N GLN A 631 -31.11 -20.82 -3.25
CA GLN A 631 -31.33 -20.69 -1.80
C GLN A 631 -32.18 -21.82 -1.18
N GLU A 632 -32.77 -22.71 -1.99
CA GLU A 632 -33.80 -23.66 -1.58
C GLU A 632 -33.31 -25.09 -1.27
N LEU A 633 -32.04 -25.42 -1.52
CA LEU A 633 -31.48 -26.74 -1.21
C LEU A 633 -30.78 -26.72 0.16
N SER A 634 -31.55 -26.97 1.22
CA SER A 634 -31.09 -26.96 2.62
C SER A 634 -30.49 -28.27 3.12
N GLU A 635 -30.47 -29.34 2.32
CA GLU A 635 -29.91 -30.63 2.75
C GLU A 635 -28.43 -30.79 2.35
N GLU A 636 -27.59 -31.08 3.35
CA GLU A 636 -26.15 -31.35 3.26
C GLU A 636 -25.82 -32.67 2.55
N TRP A 637 -26.21 -32.82 1.29
CA TRP A 637 -25.80 -33.97 0.49
C TRP A 637 -24.37 -33.77 -0.02
N ASN A 638 -23.53 -34.79 0.18
CA ASN A 638 -22.12 -34.83 -0.25
C ASN A 638 -21.97 -35.05 -1.77
N TYR A 639 -22.63 -34.21 -2.58
CA TYR A 639 -22.63 -34.31 -4.05
C TYR A 639 -21.22 -34.13 -4.64
N GLN A 640 -20.37 -33.31 -4.00
CA GLN A 640 -19.02 -33.06 -4.49
C GLN A 640 -18.20 -34.36 -4.56
N ASP A 641 -18.34 -35.24 -3.57
CA ASP A 641 -17.60 -36.50 -3.55
C ASP A 641 -18.16 -37.49 -4.56
N VAL A 642 -19.49 -37.56 -4.74
CA VAL A 642 -20.11 -38.41 -5.76
C VAL A 642 -19.65 -38.01 -7.16
N LEU A 643 -19.67 -36.71 -7.48
CA LEU A 643 -19.23 -36.18 -8.77
C LEU A 643 -17.74 -36.43 -9.01
N LYS A 644 -16.89 -36.23 -8.00
CA LYS A 644 -15.46 -36.54 -8.11
C LYS A 644 -15.22 -38.02 -8.34
N ARG A 645 -15.95 -38.91 -7.64
CA ARG A 645 -15.83 -40.37 -7.83
C ARG A 645 -16.25 -40.78 -9.24
N GLN A 646 -17.41 -40.31 -9.71
CA GLN A 646 -17.91 -40.61 -11.05
C GLN A 646 -17.00 -40.06 -12.14
N PHE A 647 -16.58 -38.80 -12.04
CA PHE A 647 -15.66 -38.19 -12.99
C PHE A 647 -14.33 -38.96 -13.04
N ASN A 648 -13.78 -39.31 -11.88
CA ASN A 648 -12.55 -40.09 -11.81
C ASN A 648 -12.77 -41.47 -12.45
N SER A 649 -13.86 -42.19 -12.12
CA SER A 649 -14.11 -43.53 -12.67
C SER A 649 -14.23 -43.55 -14.20
N VAL A 650 -14.83 -42.50 -14.78
CA VAL A 650 -15.00 -42.34 -16.22
C VAL A 650 -13.66 -42.05 -16.91
N HIS A 651 -12.77 -41.26 -16.29
CA HIS A 651 -11.51 -40.80 -16.90
C HIS A 651 -10.25 -41.62 -16.53
N LEU A 652 -10.37 -42.70 -15.75
CA LEU A 652 -9.25 -43.49 -15.21
C LEU A 652 -8.19 -43.89 -16.26
N ASN A 653 -6.92 -43.61 -15.94
CA ASN A 653 -5.69 -44.09 -16.58
C ASN A 653 -5.39 -43.62 -18.02
N ARG A 654 -6.14 -42.68 -18.59
CA ARG A 654 -5.84 -42.15 -19.94
C ARG A 654 -5.01 -40.86 -19.95
N TYR A 655 -5.23 -39.99 -18.96
CA TYR A 655 -4.52 -38.73 -18.77
C TYR A 655 -4.66 -38.26 -17.32
N GLU A 656 -3.85 -37.28 -16.90
CA GLU A 656 -4.01 -36.65 -15.58
C GLU A 656 -5.30 -35.82 -15.57
N SER A 657 -6.36 -36.37 -14.96
CA SER A 657 -7.67 -35.74 -14.89
C SER A 657 -7.93 -35.15 -13.51
N ARG A 658 -8.39 -33.90 -13.44
CA ARG A 658 -8.83 -33.27 -12.17
C ARG A 658 -10.16 -32.56 -12.32
N LEU A 659 -11.14 -33.00 -11.53
CA LEU A 659 -12.37 -32.26 -11.27
C LEU A 659 -12.18 -31.33 -10.05
N VAL A 660 -12.45 -30.04 -10.22
CA VAL A 660 -12.56 -29.10 -9.10
C VAL A 660 -14.00 -28.61 -9.05
N VAL A 661 -14.67 -28.87 -7.92
CA VAL A 661 -16.03 -28.39 -7.67
C VAL A 661 -15.94 -27.22 -6.70
N PHE A 662 -16.48 -26.08 -7.08
CA PHE A 662 -16.56 -24.86 -6.27
C PHE A 662 -17.97 -24.63 -5.77
#